data_AF-A0AAD6FI21-F1
#
_entry.id   AF-A0AAD6FI21-F1
#
_cell.length_a   1.000
_cell.length_b   1.000
_cell.length_c   1.000
_cell.angle_alpha   90.00
_cell.angle_beta   90.00
_cell.angle_gamma   90.00
#
_symmetry.space_group_name_H-M   'P 1'
#
loop_
_entity.id
_entity.type
_entity.pdbx_description
1 polymer ?
#
loop_
_entity_poly.entity_id
_entity_poly.type
_entity_poly.pdbx_seq_one_letter_code
_entity_poly.pdbx_strand_id
1 'polypeptide(L)'
;MSNQPTQNQNEGAYLSLMKGLKELDLRGLCVPSDLLLIGDHSFPLAMNSQGQTLMAASLYGSGRIVVLGHEGYLTAFPALVENALTWLRGEGSDNLTVGVNNKVKAVADNLSKSSFQVKMVGSLGDSREFGVYVTDAYSMGADIKNLVAFMKAGGGVLIAGQAWHWAANHPKENTLLQFEGNKVSGVAGIYFSKSHGEMEYLPVYPQVPSSWMAVVNGMDFEDDLEFLLTGVSEFDLQGSAVSSEILVHGSLAFPIGTTKDGQTFLAGSYYGQGRVIVVSHEGFLGRQTLAPFWNNAIHWLDEGRQGVVGIASKNALAILSNSGLKCERTEFKEGLSVFVSTAYSDKHAKEIREFVAEGGGLLIGGHAWNWSRTNPGQNELTHFPGNHILNTMGLSLLRGTIIGGLHKAPEPKQFIKDNYHFRHLLHRFSGHVAHGEKLSKHEEENLKRLGRDGSIFLHMDAKECSSYTQVVSSLTAIVMKSGMPQVCDSCPVKTPKDHLLLSLATEIYKVSPNPDALLPYLIKDNPLMPVVYNHKIKTDVDTAAEEWISTGLYLSPGMKTYIAMPEEIVNKGWKIQIGCQTDHLNAEVVKRAPCVHVRFTITAQMMQVCNLWGGLIYLVAPPKTKVEGLEVTVQMAVPAPYYKSGVTTPADWSLLRTAPSPWAELEFENIILTVPSDVVRSLERPDELAKLWDEIMRSIADLAAKPHKFPRKERFVTDVQISHGWMHAGYPIMAHKATAAELVSTAHIRGKGLWGPIHELGHNQQRGCWEFQPNTTECTCNLWSVYVHEEVFGIERGKAHPAMALEKRNGRAKTYAEGGKKLATWSMWVALETYMQLQDKFGWDAFKKVFAAYFKISSPKDNNGKMNLYAVTFSQTVEMNLSAFFKSWGWPIDAATEEKLSTLPTWSDHPMVQYG
;
A
#
# COMPACT_ATOMS: atom_id res chain seq x y z
N MET A 1 28.56 19.42 3.33
CA MET A 1 28.83 18.65 2.10
C MET A 1 27.76 19.04 1.09
N SER A 2 28.15 19.43 -0.11
CA SER A 2 27.24 19.95 -1.14
C SER A 2 26.26 18.86 -1.59
N ASN A 3 24.96 19.09 -1.38
CA ASN A 3 23.88 18.35 -2.04
C ASN A 3 23.87 18.72 -3.52
N GLN A 4 24.76 18.13 -4.32
CA GLN A 4 24.42 17.88 -5.72
C GLN A 4 23.48 16.67 -5.71
N PRO A 5 22.30 16.74 -6.36
CA PRO A 5 21.49 15.54 -6.57
C PRO A 5 22.38 14.53 -7.30
N THR A 6 22.47 13.31 -6.77
CA THR A 6 23.04 12.17 -7.48
C THR A 6 22.35 12.11 -8.84
N GLN A 7 23.09 12.45 -9.90
CA GLN A 7 22.59 12.44 -11.26
C GLN A 7 22.16 11.02 -11.59
N ASN A 8 20.91 10.82 -12.00
CA ASN A 8 20.37 9.52 -12.39
C ASN A 8 21.29 8.92 -13.46
N GLN A 9 21.66 7.64 -13.32
CA GLN A 9 22.64 7.01 -14.23
C GLN A 9 22.19 7.08 -15.70
N ASN A 10 20.88 6.97 -15.94
CA ASN A 10 20.30 7.06 -17.28
C ASN A 10 20.38 8.48 -17.85
N GLU A 11 20.25 9.52 -17.01
CA GLU A 11 20.41 10.91 -17.46
C GLU A 11 21.86 11.20 -17.87
N GLY A 12 22.83 10.71 -17.10
CA GLY A 12 24.25 10.80 -17.46
C GLY A 12 24.56 10.08 -18.79
N ALA A 13 24.02 8.87 -18.97
CA ALA A 13 24.16 8.10 -20.20
C ALA A 13 23.50 8.79 -21.40
N TYR A 14 22.29 9.32 -21.23
CA TYR A 14 21.56 10.09 -22.24
C TYR A 14 22.36 11.31 -22.70
N LEU A 15 22.86 12.12 -21.76
CA LEU A 15 23.68 13.29 -22.09
C LEU A 15 24.97 12.93 -22.84
N SER A 16 25.58 11.79 -22.52
CA SER A 16 26.77 11.28 -23.22
C SER A 16 26.44 10.88 -24.66
N LEU A 17 25.35 10.12 -24.86
CA LEU A 17 24.89 9.66 -26.16
C LEU A 17 24.42 10.81 -27.06
N MET A 18 23.73 11.79 -26.49
CA MET A 18 23.16 12.92 -27.22
C MET A 18 24.10 14.13 -27.35
N LYS A 19 25.34 14.02 -26.87
CA LYS A 19 26.31 15.11 -26.83
C LYS A 19 26.53 15.75 -28.19
N GLY A 20 26.37 17.08 -28.26
CA GLY A 20 26.64 17.87 -29.46
C GLY A 20 25.54 17.80 -30.53
N LEU A 21 24.52 16.96 -30.34
CA LEU A 21 23.34 16.91 -31.21
C LEU A 21 22.33 17.97 -30.74
N LYS A 22 21.71 18.66 -31.71
CA LYS A 22 20.63 19.62 -31.44
C LYS A 22 19.28 19.12 -31.93
N GLU A 23 19.30 18.32 -32.99
CA GLU A 23 18.13 17.85 -33.72
C GLU A 23 18.44 16.53 -34.41
N LEU A 24 17.40 15.75 -34.67
CA LEU A 24 17.41 14.50 -35.43
C LEU A 24 16.37 14.63 -36.54
N ASP A 25 16.82 14.71 -37.79
CA ASP A 25 15.91 14.70 -38.93
C ASP A 25 15.57 13.26 -39.33
N LEU A 26 14.43 12.76 -38.85
CA LEU A 26 13.96 11.42 -39.16
C LEU A 26 13.01 11.41 -40.35
N ARG A 27 12.81 12.50 -41.10
CA ARG A 27 11.85 12.55 -42.23
C ARG A 27 12.36 11.90 -43.52
N GLY A 28 13.45 11.14 -43.45
CA GLY A 28 14.06 10.46 -44.60
C GLY A 28 13.26 9.26 -45.11
N LEU A 29 13.87 8.44 -45.97
CA LEU A 29 13.24 7.23 -46.52
C LEU A 29 13.18 6.04 -45.54
N CYS A 30 13.78 6.17 -44.36
CA CYS A 30 13.99 5.08 -43.40
C CYS A 30 12.88 5.01 -42.36
N VAL A 31 11.84 4.20 -42.58
CA VAL A 31 10.70 4.08 -41.65
C VAL A 31 11.05 3.15 -40.47
N PRO A 32 11.25 3.67 -39.25
CA PRO A 32 11.73 2.88 -38.13
C PRO A 32 10.64 2.01 -37.51
N SER A 33 11.03 0.99 -36.75
CA SER A 33 10.17 0.37 -35.75
C SER A 33 10.05 1.26 -34.52
N ASP A 34 8.86 1.28 -33.92
CA ASP A 34 8.66 1.73 -32.54
C ASP A 34 9.29 0.69 -31.59
N LEU A 35 10.07 1.16 -30.63
CA LEU A 35 10.80 0.34 -29.66
C LEU A 35 10.03 0.26 -28.34
N LEU A 36 9.71 -0.95 -27.90
CA LEU A 36 9.10 -1.20 -26.60
C LEU A 36 10.18 -1.34 -25.52
N LEU A 37 10.09 -0.52 -24.48
CA LEU A 37 11.03 -0.50 -23.35
C LEU A 37 10.39 -1.11 -22.10
N ILE A 38 10.95 -2.20 -21.59
CA ILE A 38 10.47 -2.87 -20.36
C ILE A 38 11.53 -3.08 -19.30
N GLY A 39 12.81 -2.97 -19.66
CA GLY A 39 13.93 -3.24 -18.76
C GLY A 39 14.14 -2.11 -17.77
N ASP A 40 14.64 -2.43 -16.58
CA ASP A 40 14.94 -1.42 -15.55
C ASP A 40 15.97 -0.40 -16.00
N HIS A 41 16.90 -0.80 -16.87
CA HIS A 41 17.97 0.05 -17.38
C HIS A 41 17.68 0.60 -18.78
N SER A 42 16.55 0.25 -19.41
CA SER A 42 16.26 0.72 -20.76
C SER A 42 15.63 2.11 -20.74
N PHE A 43 16.14 3.02 -21.57
CA PHE A 43 15.66 4.40 -21.66
C PHE A 43 15.67 4.90 -23.12
N PRO A 44 14.74 5.80 -23.49
CA PRO A 44 14.65 6.34 -24.83
C PRO A 44 15.75 7.38 -25.10
N LEU A 45 16.32 7.36 -26.30
CA LEU A 45 17.21 8.41 -26.83
C LEU A 45 16.44 9.41 -27.70
N ALA A 46 15.47 8.90 -28.47
CA ALA A 46 14.61 9.69 -29.33
C ALA A 46 13.16 9.17 -29.23
N MET A 47 12.23 10.09 -28.97
CA MET A 47 10.80 9.82 -28.88
C MET A 47 10.04 10.86 -29.70
N ASN A 48 9.10 10.42 -30.53
CA ASN A 48 8.31 11.34 -31.35
C ASN A 48 7.10 11.91 -30.59
N SER A 49 6.38 12.84 -31.22
CA SER A 49 5.18 13.47 -30.66
C SER A 49 4.05 12.50 -30.34
N GLN A 50 4.05 11.29 -30.91
CA GLN A 50 3.10 10.21 -30.62
C GLN A 50 3.55 9.32 -29.44
N GLY A 51 4.67 9.64 -28.80
CA GLY A 51 5.24 8.84 -27.70
C GLY A 51 5.95 7.56 -28.14
N GLN A 52 6.18 7.37 -29.44
CA GLN A 52 6.88 6.21 -29.98
C GLN A 52 8.39 6.39 -29.80
N THR A 53 9.08 5.35 -29.33
CA THR A 53 10.52 5.37 -29.11
C THR A 53 11.23 4.87 -30.36
N LEU A 54 12.10 5.70 -30.95
CA LEU A 54 12.74 5.38 -32.23
C LEU A 54 14.20 4.93 -32.07
N MET A 55 14.80 5.27 -30.93
CA MET A 55 16.16 4.89 -30.55
C MET A 55 16.20 4.74 -29.02
N ALA A 56 16.91 3.76 -28.51
CA ALA A 56 16.99 3.48 -27.08
C ALA A 56 18.35 2.92 -26.69
N ALA A 57 18.67 3.01 -25.40
CA ALA A 57 19.86 2.41 -24.82
C ALA A 57 19.52 1.66 -23.54
N SER A 58 20.35 0.68 -23.18
CA SER A 58 20.19 -0.11 -21.95
C SER A 58 21.51 -0.74 -21.51
N LEU A 59 21.45 -1.40 -20.35
CA LEU A 59 22.53 -2.17 -19.75
C LEU A 59 22.11 -3.64 -19.64
N TYR A 60 23.07 -4.55 -19.80
CA TYR A 60 22.86 -5.96 -19.53
C TYR A 60 24.14 -6.64 -19.06
N GLY A 61 24.06 -7.33 -17.91
CA GLY A 61 25.24 -7.82 -17.21
C GLY A 61 26.18 -6.67 -16.87
N SER A 62 27.41 -6.71 -17.39
CA SER A 62 28.38 -5.60 -17.26
C SER A 62 28.48 -4.74 -18.52
N GLY A 63 27.77 -5.09 -19.60
CA GLY A 63 27.85 -4.45 -20.90
C GLY A 63 26.73 -3.46 -21.17
N ARG A 64 26.73 -2.92 -22.38
CA ARG A 64 25.88 -1.82 -22.81
C ARG A 64 25.30 -2.11 -24.20
N ILE A 65 24.10 -1.62 -24.46
CA ILE A 65 23.47 -1.74 -25.78
C ILE A 65 22.83 -0.43 -26.22
N VAL A 66 22.96 -0.12 -27.50
CA VAL A 66 22.21 0.95 -28.19
C VAL A 66 21.45 0.31 -29.34
N VAL A 67 20.15 0.63 -29.43
CA VAL A 67 19.20 0.06 -30.38
C VAL A 67 18.62 1.20 -31.22
N LEU A 68 18.76 1.10 -32.54
CA LEU A 68 18.18 2.06 -33.48
C LEU A 68 17.04 1.39 -34.25
N GLY A 69 15.87 2.01 -34.29
CA GLY A 69 14.67 1.47 -34.94
C GLY A 69 14.76 1.31 -36.46
N HIS A 70 15.88 1.67 -37.10
CA HIS A 70 16.15 1.40 -38.52
C HIS A 70 17.65 1.33 -38.78
N GLU A 71 18.11 0.41 -39.62
CA GLU A 71 19.53 0.23 -39.96
C GLU A 71 20.13 1.44 -40.68
N GLY A 72 19.35 2.14 -41.50
CA GLY A 72 19.73 3.41 -42.13
C GLY A 72 20.12 4.54 -41.14
N TYR A 73 19.72 4.46 -39.87
CA TYR A 73 20.13 5.45 -38.87
C TYR A 73 21.61 5.36 -38.50
N LEU A 74 22.23 4.20 -38.74
CA LEU A 74 23.67 4.02 -38.56
C LEU A 74 24.52 4.91 -39.49
N THR A 75 23.95 5.35 -40.62
CA THR A 75 24.63 6.24 -41.57
C THR A 75 24.06 7.65 -41.57
N ALA A 76 22.77 7.82 -41.27
CA ALA A 76 22.13 9.13 -41.20
C ALA A 76 22.62 9.99 -40.02
N PHE A 77 23.04 9.36 -38.90
CA PHE A 77 23.44 10.06 -37.69
C PHE A 77 24.87 9.70 -37.23
N PRO A 78 25.92 10.06 -38.01
CA PRO A 78 27.29 9.65 -37.71
C PRO A 78 27.81 10.14 -36.35
N ALA A 79 27.42 11.35 -35.93
CA ALA A 79 27.79 11.89 -34.61
C ALA A 79 27.13 11.11 -33.46
N LEU A 80 25.86 10.69 -33.61
CA LEU A 80 25.20 9.82 -32.64
C LEU A 80 25.88 8.46 -32.57
N VAL A 81 26.24 7.88 -33.71
CA VAL A 81 26.94 6.60 -33.77
C VAL A 81 28.31 6.70 -33.09
N GLU A 82 29.08 7.76 -33.31
CA GLU A 82 30.37 7.95 -32.65
C GLU A 82 30.23 8.10 -31.12
N ASN A 83 29.22 8.85 -30.66
CA ASN A 83 28.88 8.94 -29.25
C ASN A 83 28.46 7.58 -28.69
N ALA A 84 27.65 6.81 -29.43
CA ALA A 84 27.20 5.47 -29.06
C ALA A 84 28.39 4.52 -28.90
N LEU A 85 29.30 4.43 -29.87
CA LEU A 85 30.50 3.61 -29.75
C LEU A 85 31.36 4.03 -28.55
N THR A 86 31.42 5.33 -28.26
CA THR A 86 32.16 5.85 -27.12
C THR A 86 31.55 5.46 -25.80
N TRP A 87 30.22 5.50 -25.69
CA TRP A 87 29.53 5.05 -24.50
C TRP A 87 29.54 3.53 -24.36
N LEU A 88 29.37 2.78 -25.45
CA LEU A 88 29.27 1.32 -25.50
C LEU A 88 30.53 0.60 -25.04
N ARG A 89 31.72 1.18 -25.26
CA ARG A 89 33.01 0.56 -24.86
C ARG A 89 33.17 0.44 -23.33
N GLY A 90 32.37 1.16 -22.55
CA GLY A 90 32.50 1.28 -21.10
C GLY A 90 33.38 2.45 -20.66
N GLU A 91 33.10 3.01 -19.48
CA GLU A 91 33.92 4.08 -18.91
C GLU A 91 35.31 3.56 -18.51
N GLY A 92 36.36 4.28 -18.92
CA GLY A 92 37.75 3.91 -18.62
C GLY A 92 38.33 2.77 -19.47
N SER A 93 37.60 2.29 -20.49
CA SER A 93 38.12 1.28 -21.41
C SER A 93 38.98 1.92 -22.52
N ASP A 94 40.24 1.48 -22.61
CA ASP A 94 41.17 1.82 -23.69
C ASP A 94 40.94 0.98 -24.96
N ASN A 95 39.98 0.05 -24.94
CA ASN A 95 39.73 -0.82 -26.07
C ASN A 95 38.96 -0.09 -27.18
N LEU A 96 39.69 0.39 -28.18
CA LEU A 96 39.17 1.12 -29.33
C LEU A 96 38.72 0.21 -30.48
N THR A 97 38.77 -1.12 -30.34
CA THR A 97 38.44 -2.04 -31.43
C THR A 97 36.92 -2.17 -31.59
N VAL A 98 36.46 -2.01 -32.84
CA VAL A 98 35.05 -2.12 -33.20
C VAL A 98 34.91 -3.18 -34.29
N GLY A 99 34.18 -4.25 -33.98
CA GLY A 99 33.78 -5.26 -34.96
C GLY A 99 32.54 -4.78 -35.70
N VAL A 100 32.61 -4.64 -37.03
CA VAL A 100 31.48 -4.21 -37.85
C VAL A 100 31.05 -5.36 -38.75
N ASN A 101 29.79 -5.76 -38.66
CA ASN A 101 29.26 -6.82 -39.51
C ASN A 101 29.30 -6.40 -40.99
N ASN A 102 29.67 -7.33 -41.88
CA ASN A 102 29.73 -7.13 -43.33
C ASN A 102 28.45 -6.51 -43.94
N LYS A 103 27.28 -6.74 -43.34
CA LYS A 103 26.00 -6.19 -43.81
C LYS A 103 25.84 -4.69 -43.55
N VAL A 104 26.52 -4.14 -42.55
CA VAL A 104 26.50 -2.71 -42.19
C VAL A 104 27.82 -2.02 -42.53
N LYS A 105 28.49 -2.45 -43.60
CA LYS A 105 29.80 -1.93 -44.05
C LYS A 105 29.89 -0.41 -44.18
N ALA A 106 28.79 0.27 -44.53
CA ALA A 106 28.74 1.72 -44.69
C ALA A 106 29.07 2.47 -43.38
N VAL A 107 28.89 1.82 -42.23
CA VAL A 107 29.29 2.36 -40.92
C VAL A 107 30.82 2.44 -40.80
N ALA A 108 31.55 1.44 -41.30
CA ALA A 108 33.00 1.45 -41.28
C ALA A 108 33.58 2.61 -42.10
N ASP A 109 32.97 2.91 -43.25
CA ASP A 109 33.36 4.04 -44.10
C ASP A 109 33.19 5.39 -43.36
N ASN A 110 32.08 5.56 -42.62
CA ASN A 110 31.81 6.75 -41.81
C ASN A 110 32.77 6.91 -40.63
N LEU A 111 33.23 5.80 -40.05
CA LEU A 111 34.15 5.78 -38.91
C LEU A 111 35.62 5.92 -39.31
N SER A 112 35.94 5.99 -40.60
CA SER A 112 37.33 6.09 -41.12
C SER A 112 38.12 7.30 -40.61
N LYS A 113 37.45 8.33 -40.10
CA LYS A 113 38.05 9.54 -39.50
C LYS A 113 38.00 9.57 -37.97
N SER A 114 37.43 8.54 -37.34
CA SER A 114 37.30 8.44 -35.88
C SER A 114 38.56 7.84 -35.25
N SER A 115 38.67 7.90 -33.91
CA SER A 115 39.76 7.23 -33.17
C SER A 115 39.59 5.71 -33.05
N PHE A 116 38.51 5.12 -33.58
CA PHE A 116 38.21 3.70 -33.43
C PHE A 116 38.93 2.82 -34.46
N GLN A 117 39.36 1.63 -34.02
CA GLN A 117 40.00 0.63 -34.86
C GLN A 117 38.93 -0.34 -35.39
N VAL A 118 38.37 -0.01 -36.56
CA VAL A 118 37.29 -0.80 -37.17
C VAL A 118 37.82 -2.04 -37.88
N LYS A 119 37.27 -3.22 -37.57
CA LYS A 119 37.50 -4.47 -38.30
C LYS A 119 36.19 -4.98 -38.87
N MET A 120 36.17 -5.24 -40.18
CA MET A 120 35.04 -5.88 -40.84
C MET A 120 35.05 -7.38 -40.54
N VAL A 121 33.91 -7.90 -40.09
CA VAL A 121 33.74 -9.32 -39.74
C VAL A 121 32.40 -9.86 -40.25
N GLY A 122 32.36 -11.16 -40.56
CA GLY A 122 31.11 -11.82 -40.97
C GLY A 122 30.18 -12.13 -39.80
N SER A 123 30.76 -12.41 -38.63
CA SER A 123 30.10 -12.80 -37.39
C SER A 123 30.99 -12.41 -36.21
N LEU A 124 30.42 -12.29 -35.01
CA LEU A 124 31.19 -12.09 -33.78
C LEU A 124 31.98 -13.36 -33.43
N GLY A 125 31.34 -14.54 -33.55
CA GLY A 125 31.91 -15.80 -33.09
C GLY A 125 32.29 -15.76 -31.61
N ASP A 126 33.38 -16.44 -31.23
CA ASP A 126 33.93 -16.43 -29.86
C ASP A 126 34.94 -15.29 -29.62
N SER A 127 35.03 -14.32 -30.54
CA SER A 127 36.04 -13.28 -30.48
C SER A 127 35.82 -12.35 -29.29
N ARG A 128 36.83 -12.24 -28.42
CA ARG A 128 36.87 -11.28 -27.30
C ARG A 128 37.74 -10.06 -27.61
N GLU A 129 38.16 -9.90 -28.86
CA GLU A 129 39.07 -8.82 -29.24
C GLU A 129 38.37 -7.46 -29.30
N PHE A 130 37.06 -7.45 -29.52
CA PHE A 130 36.25 -6.25 -29.74
C PHE A 130 35.79 -5.62 -28.42
N GLY A 131 35.91 -4.30 -28.30
CA GLY A 131 35.24 -3.55 -27.25
C GLY A 131 33.77 -3.31 -27.58
N VAL A 132 33.47 -3.09 -28.86
CA VAL A 132 32.11 -2.85 -29.37
C VAL A 132 31.86 -3.64 -30.64
N TYR A 133 30.64 -4.15 -30.80
CA TYR A 133 30.18 -4.84 -32.02
C TYR A 133 28.97 -4.14 -32.63
N VAL A 134 29.00 -3.91 -33.95
CA VAL A 134 27.94 -3.22 -34.71
C VAL A 134 27.31 -4.17 -35.72
N THR A 135 25.98 -4.30 -35.68
CA THR A 135 25.24 -5.23 -36.55
C THR A 135 23.85 -4.74 -36.92
N ASP A 136 23.28 -5.33 -37.98
CA ASP A 136 21.84 -5.24 -38.23
C ASP A 136 21.04 -6.21 -37.35
N ALA A 137 19.71 -6.06 -37.34
CA ALA A 137 18.79 -6.83 -36.51
C ALA A 137 18.22 -8.11 -37.18
N TYR A 138 18.70 -8.50 -38.37
CA TYR A 138 17.98 -9.45 -39.23
C TYR A 138 18.60 -10.84 -39.37
N SER A 139 19.91 -10.96 -39.20
CA SER A 139 20.61 -12.20 -39.56
C SER A 139 21.79 -12.49 -38.64
N MET A 140 21.48 -12.64 -37.37
CA MET A 140 22.43 -13.00 -36.32
C MET A 140 22.58 -14.52 -36.20
N GLY A 141 21.55 -15.30 -36.51
CA GLY A 141 21.62 -16.77 -36.53
C GLY A 141 22.34 -17.37 -35.32
N ALA A 142 23.47 -18.07 -35.55
CA ALA A 142 24.25 -18.72 -34.49
C ALA A 142 24.93 -17.75 -33.49
N ASP A 143 25.10 -16.47 -33.83
CA ASP A 143 25.79 -15.48 -33.00
C ASP A 143 24.94 -14.94 -31.85
N ILE A 144 23.63 -15.20 -31.79
CA ILE A 144 22.74 -14.66 -30.75
C ILE A 144 23.27 -14.95 -29.35
N LYS A 145 23.65 -16.21 -29.08
CA LYS A 145 24.22 -16.62 -27.78
C LYS A 145 25.55 -15.93 -27.49
N ASN A 146 26.38 -15.76 -28.51
CA ASN A 146 27.68 -15.10 -28.39
C ASN A 146 27.53 -13.61 -28.10
N LEU A 147 26.56 -12.93 -28.73
CA LEU A 147 26.26 -11.52 -28.49
C LEU A 147 25.73 -11.28 -27.08
N VAL A 148 24.82 -12.12 -26.60
CA VAL A 148 24.32 -12.05 -25.22
C VAL A 148 25.46 -12.30 -24.21
N ALA A 149 26.29 -13.32 -24.44
CA ALA A 149 27.45 -13.59 -23.59
C ALA A 149 28.48 -12.46 -23.62
N PHE A 150 28.72 -11.87 -24.80
CA PHE A 150 29.61 -10.73 -24.99
C PHE A 150 29.14 -9.51 -24.21
N MET A 151 27.85 -9.15 -24.31
CA MET A 151 27.27 -8.08 -23.49
C MET A 151 27.37 -8.39 -22.00
N LYS A 152 27.01 -9.61 -21.59
CA LYS A 152 27.08 -10.02 -20.18
C LYS A 152 28.49 -9.84 -19.59
N ALA A 153 29.52 -10.12 -20.40
CA ALA A 153 30.94 -9.99 -20.07
C ALA A 153 31.50 -8.55 -20.11
N GLY A 154 30.71 -7.54 -20.49
CA GLY A 154 31.13 -6.14 -20.55
C GLY A 154 31.25 -5.53 -21.95
N GLY A 155 30.99 -6.31 -22.99
CA GLY A 155 31.01 -5.84 -24.38
C GLY A 155 29.88 -4.86 -24.70
N GLY A 156 30.14 -3.96 -25.66
CA GLY A 156 29.14 -3.03 -26.17
C GLY A 156 28.49 -3.50 -27.46
N VAL A 157 27.17 -3.42 -27.60
CA VAL A 157 26.46 -3.77 -28.85
C VAL A 157 25.70 -2.57 -29.40
N LEU A 158 25.94 -2.24 -30.67
CA LEU A 158 25.12 -1.32 -31.45
C LEU A 158 24.34 -2.13 -32.48
N ILE A 159 23.03 -2.16 -32.32
CA ILE A 159 22.12 -2.92 -33.18
C ILE A 159 21.12 -1.98 -33.85
N ALA A 160 20.84 -2.20 -35.13
CA ALA A 160 19.85 -1.42 -35.84
C ALA A 160 19.03 -2.26 -36.82
N GLY A 161 17.76 -1.93 -36.95
CA GLY A 161 16.86 -2.57 -37.92
C GLY A 161 15.41 -2.28 -37.58
N GLN A 162 14.51 -2.84 -38.37
CA GLN A 162 13.07 -2.69 -38.15
C GLN A 162 12.35 -4.05 -38.23
N ALA A 163 11.48 -4.30 -37.24
CA ALA A 163 10.72 -5.54 -37.14
C ALA A 163 9.33 -5.44 -37.76
N TRP A 164 8.80 -4.24 -38.02
CA TRP A 164 7.46 -4.07 -38.58
C TRP A 164 7.34 -4.67 -39.99
N HIS A 165 8.37 -4.53 -40.84
CA HIS A 165 8.39 -5.13 -42.17
C HIS A 165 8.55 -6.66 -42.08
N TRP A 166 9.35 -7.14 -41.12
CA TRP A 166 9.47 -8.57 -40.86
C TRP A 166 8.12 -9.16 -40.43
N ALA A 167 7.42 -8.49 -39.51
CA ALA A 167 6.10 -8.91 -39.01
C ALA A 167 5.04 -8.92 -40.11
N ALA A 168 5.10 -7.98 -41.06
CA ALA A 168 4.22 -7.98 -42.24
C ALA A 168 4.37 -9.26 -43.09
N ASN A 169 5.57 -9.84 -43.14
CA ASN A 169 5.83 -11.11 -43.82
C ASN A 169 5.58 -12.35 -42.95
N HIS A 170 5.44 -12.18 -41.63
CA HIS A 170 5.24 -13.26 -40.65
C HIS A 170 4.06 -12.97 -39.70
N PRO A 171 2.83 -12.78 -40.24
CA PRO A 171 1.71 -12.21 -39.47
C PRO A 171 1.18 -13.11 -38.33
N LYS A 172 1.56 -14.39 -38.30
CA LYS A 172 1.18 -15.35 -37.25
C LYS A 172 2.28 -15.60 -36.21
N GLU A 173 3.44 -14.97 -36.39
CA GLU A 173 4.59 -15.17 -35.52
C GLU A 173 4.68 -14.06 -34.46
N ASN A 174 5.06 -14.43 -33.25
CA ASN A 174 5.24 -13.46 -32.18
C ASN A 174 6.52 -12.65 -32.43
N THR A 175 6.38 -11.41 -32.92
CA THR A 175 7.51 -10.53 -33.24
C THR A 175 8.46 -10.31 -32.07
N LEU A 176 7.97 -10.26 -30.82
CA LEU A 176 8.84 -10.05 -29.66
C LEU A 176 9.76 -11.23 -29.39
N LEU A 177 9.31 -12.45 -29.69
CA LEU A 177 10.08 -13.67 -29.41
C LEU A 177 10.86 -14.18 -30.64
N GLN A 178 10.31 -13.96 -31.84
CA GLN A 178 10.80 -14.63 -33.05
C GLN A 178 11.70 -13.75 -33.91
N PHE A 179 11.53 -12.43 -33.88
CA PHE A 179 12.44 -11.50 -34.58
C PHE A 179 13.86 -11.60 -34.01
N GLU A 180 14.86 -11.85 -34.84
CA GLU A 180 16.23 -12.13 -34.38
C GLU A 180 16.84 -11.00 -33.56
N GLY A 181 16.59 -9.73 -33.94
CA GLY A 181 17.03 -8.58 -33.18
C GLY A 181 16.57 -8.60 -31.72
N ASN A 182 15.33 -9.02 -31.48
CA ASN A 182 14.75 -9.11 -30.14
C ASN A 182 15.37 -10.23 -29.29
N LYS A 183 15.98 -11.25 -29.92
CA LYS A 183 16.74 -12.29 -29.20
C LYS A 183 18.08 -11.78 -28.65
N VAL A 184 18.52 -10.59 -29.04
CA VAL A 184 19.69 -9.93 -28.46
C VAL A 184 19.29 -8.70 -27.66
N SER A 185 18.50 -7.78 -28.23
CA SER A 185 18.11 -6.56 -27.52
C SER A 185 17.11 -6.81 -26.38
N GLY A 186 16.29 -7.86 -26.51
CA GLY A 186 15.24 -8.19 -25.54
C GLY A 186 15.81 -8.52 -24.16
N VAL A 187 16.98 -9.16 -24.06
CA VAL A 187 17.60 -9.47 -22.74
C VAL A 187 17.93 -8.20 -21.95
N ALA A 188 18.16 -7.08 -22.65
CA ALA A 188 18.37 -5.76 -22.08
C ALA A 188 17.06 -4.95 -21.95
N GLY A 189 15.91 -5.55 -22.25
CA GLY A 189 14.59 -4.94 -22.11
C GLY A 189 14.24 -3.90 -23.18
N ILE A 190 14.80 -4.04 -24.39
CA ILE A 190 14.45 -3.24 -25.58
C ILE A 190 13.97 -4.17 -26.69
N TYR A 191 12.79 -3.91 -27.23
CA TYR A 191 12.23 -4.72 -28.32
C TYR A 191 11.84 -3.87 -29.52
N PHE A 192 12.18 -4.33 -30.71
CA PHE A 192 11.57 -3.89 -31.95
C PHE A 192 10.13 -4.39 -32.02
N SER A 193 9.17 -3.48 -32.04
CA SER A 193 7.76 -3.84 -32.18
C SER A 193 7.35 -4.01 -33.65
N LYS A 194 6.18 -4.62 -33.85
CA LYS A 194 5.53 -4.73 -35.16
C LYS A 194 4.96 -3.39 -35.69
N SER A 195 4.98 -2.34 -34.87
CA SER A 195 4.50 -1.01 -35.23
C SER A 195 5.61 -0.19 -35.84
N HIS A 196 5.31 0.53 -36.92
CA HIS A 196 6.24 1.54 -37.45
C HIS A 196 6.12 2.86 -36.67
N GLY A 197 7.24 3.55 -36.51
CA GLY A 197 7.31 4.88 -35.93
C GLY A 197 6.96 5.95 -36.96
N GLU A 198 6.19 6.94 -36.54
CA GLU A 198 5.94 8.15 -37.33
C GLU A 198 7.21 8.99 -37.47
N MET A 199 7.44 9.47 -38.68
CA MET A 199 8.64 10.17 -39.10
C MET A 199 8.53 11.66 -38.77
N GLU A 200 9.41 12.15 -37.90
CA GLU A 200 9.34 13.53 -37.41
C GLU A 200 10.73 14.17 -37.34
N TYR A 201 10.78 15.49 -37.38
CA TYR A 201 11.98 16.25 -37.06
C TYR A 201 12.02 16.52 -35.57
N LEU A 202 12.95 15.89 -34.85
CA LEU A 202 12.93 15.88 -33.39
C LEU A 202 14.04 16.78 -32.80
N PRO A 203 13.72 17.74 -31.92
CA PRO A 203 14.73 18.41 -31.12
C PRO A 203 15.33 17.46 -30.09
N VAL A 204 16.62 17.65 -29.79
CA VAL A 204 17.30 16.93 -28.71
C VAL A 204 17.11 17.70 -27.41
N TYR A 205 16.39 17.09 -26.46
CA TYR A 205 16.09 17.68 -25.16
C TYR A 205 17.27 17.49 -24.18
N PRO A 206 17.38 18.30 -23.12
CA PRO A 206 18.43 18.12 -22.11
C PRO A 206 18.15 16.97 -21.13
N GLN A 207 16.95 16.38 -21.17
CA GLN A 207 16.54 15.24 -20.35
C GLN A 207 16.05 14.08 -21.22
N VAL A 208 16.04 12.88 -20.63
CA VAL A 208 15.47 11.68 -21.25
C VAL A 208 14.02 11.96 -21.68
N PRO A 209 13.64 11.74 -22.95
CA PRO A 209 12.28 11.98 -23.43
C PRO A 209 11.25 11.13 -22.69
N SER A 210 10.09 11.73 -22.40
CA SER A 210 8.96 11.05 -21.75
C SER A 210 7.64 11.53 -22.33
N SER A 211 6.69 10.61 -22.54
CA SER A 211 5.33 10.92 -22.97
C SER A 211 4.34 9.96 -22.31
N TRP A 212 3.15 10.46 -21.97
CA TRP A 212 2.06 9.60 -21.50
C TRP A 212 1.56 8.63 -22.57
N MET A 213 1.76 8.99 -23.85
CA MET A 213 1.42 8.13 -24.99
C MET A 213 2.33 6.92 -25.09
N ALA A 214 3.48 6.90 -24.40
CA ALA A 214 4.38 5.75 -24.33
C ALA A 214 3.87 4.64 -23.38
N VAL A 215 2.81 4.89 -22.61
CA VAL A 215 2.27 3.95 -21.60
C VAL A 215 1.29 2.95 -22.22
N VAL A 216 1.63 2.34 -23.35
CA VAL A 216 0.76 1.39 -24.05
C VAL A 216 1.02 -0.05 -23.56
N ASN A 217 0.01 -0.92 -23.67
CA ASN A 217 0.22 -2.37 -23.56
C ASN A 217 1.10 -2.85 -24.71
N GLY A 218 2.13 -3.64 -24.41
CA GLY A 218 3.15 -4.03 -25.37
C GLY A 218 2.74 -5.19 -26.29
N MET A 219 1.67 -5.92 -25.96
CA MET A 219 1.21 -7.08 -26.73
C MET A 219 -0.28 -7.36 -26.51
N ASP A 220 -0.86 -8.15 -27.42
CA ASP A 220 -2.10 -8.91 -27.24
C ASP A 220 -1.77 -10.31 -26.69
N PHE A 221 -2.49 -10.76 -25.67
CA PHE A 221 -2.21 -12.00 -24.93
C PHE A 221 -3.27 -13.10 -25.17
N GLU A 222 -4.05 -12.98 -26.26
CA GLU A 222 -5.18 -13.89 -26.54
C GLU A 222 -4.71 -15.33 -26.69
N ASP A 223 -3.73 -15.54 -27.57
CA ASP A 223 -3.14 -16.86 -27.84
C ASP A 223 -2.51 -17.46 -26.58
N ASP A 224 -1.91 -16.63 -25.72
CA ASP A 224 -1.32 -17.04 -24.46
C ASP A 224 -2.37 -17.55 -23.48
N LEU A 225 -3.47 -16.81 -23.33
CA LEU A 225 -4.58 -17.22 -22.48
C LEU A 225 -5.29 -18.45 -23.03
N GLU A 226 -5.48 -18.56 -24.34
CA GLU A 226 -6.06 -19.77 -24.97
C GLU A 226 -5.20 -21.01 -24.68
N PHE A 227 -3.88 -20.89 -24.83
CA PHE A 227 -2.95 -21.95 -24.49
C PHE A 227 -3.01 -22.32 -23.01
N LEU A 228 -2.92 -21.34 -22.11
CA LEU A 228 -2.87 -21.55 -20.67
C LEU A 228 -4.17 -22.13 -20.11
N LEU A 229 -5.32 -21.73 -20.66
CA LEU A 229 -6.65 -22.09 -20.15
C LEU A 229 -7.26 -23.31 -20.85
N THR A 230 -6.54 -23.95 -21.77
CA THR A 230 -7.01 -25.16 -22.45
C THR A 230 -7.40 -26.25 -21.44
N GLY A 231 -8.68 -26.64 -21.43
CA GLY A 231 -9.22 -27.65 -20.52
C GLY A 231 -9.41 -27.17 -19.06
N VAL A 232 -9.30 -25.87 -18.79
CA VAL A 232 -9.51 -25.27 -17.47
C VAL A 232 -10.87 -24.59 -17.43
N SER A 233 -11.79 -25.08 -16.59
CA SER A 233 -13.12 -24.47 -16.43
C SER A 233 -13.19 -23.49 -15.25
N GLU A 234 -12.44 -23.77 -14.18
CA GLU A 234 -12.46 -22.99 -12.95
C GLU A 234 -11.14 -23.09 -12.18
N PHE A 235 -10.89 -22.06 -11.38
CA PHE A 235 -9.82 -21.98 -10.40
C PHE A 235 -10.41 -22.13 -9.00
N ASP A 236 -10.00 -23.21 -8.31
CA ASP A 236 -10.41 -23.49 -6.95
C ASP A 236 -9.41 -22.89 -5.94
N LEU A 237 -9.81 -21.76 -5.36
CA LEU A 237 -9.10 -21.06 -4.29
C LEU A 237 -9.73 -21.31 -2.90
N GLN A 238 -10.66 -22.27 -2.77
CA GLN A 238 -11.30 -22.55 -1.48
C GLN A 238 -10.33 -23.17 -0.48
N GLY A 239 -10.62 -23.11 0.82
CA GLY A 239 -9.81 -23.71 1.89
C GLY A 239 -9.14 -22.68 2.79
N SER A 240 -8.11 -23.09 3.53
CA SER A 240 -7.44 -22.24 4.53
C SER A 240 -6.33 -21.35 3.95
N ALA A 241 -5.95 -21.53 2.69
CA ALA A 241 -4.94 -20.72 2.02
C ALA A 241 -5.50 -19.34 1.66
N VAL A 242 -5.00 -18.29 2.30
CA VAL A 242 -5.39 -16.91 2.00
C VAL A 242 -4.44 -16.33 0.96
N SER A 243 -4.98 -15.90 -0.16
CA SER A 243 -4.21 -15.37 -1.30
C SER A 243 -3.81 -13.91 -1.10
N SER A 244 -2.66 -13.51 -1.65
CA SER A 244 -2.37 -12.08 -1.88
C SER A 244 -2.96 -11.59 -3.20
N GLU A 245 -3.27 -10.30 -3.30
CA GLU A 245 -3.55 -9.67 -4.59
C GLU A 245 -2.24 -9.45 -5.38
N ILE A 246 -2.33 -9.56 -6.71
CA ILE A 246 -1.21 -9.34 -7.63
C ILE A 246 -1.43 -8.04 -8.39
N LEU A 247 -0.48 -7.11 -8.29
CA LEU A 247 -0.43 -5.93 -9.16
C LEU A 247 0.22 -6.32 -10.48
N VAL A 248 -0.53 -6.20 -11.58
CA VAL A 248 -0.04 -6.39 -12.95
C VAL A 248 0.24 -5.01 -13.54
N HIS A 249 1.52 -4.62 -13.56
CA HIS A 249 1.94 -3.25 -13.90
C HIS A 249 2.93 -3.17 -15.08
N GLY A 250 3.47 -4.30 -15.55
CA GLY A 250 4.33 -4.36 -16.74
C GLY A 250 3.56 -4.12 -18.04
N SER A 251 4.26 -3.67 -19.09
CA SER A 251 3.68 -3.59 -20.44
C SER A 251 3.59 -4.95 -21.13
N LEU A 252 4.39 -5.93 -20.69
CA LEU A 252 4.33 -7.34 -21.11
C LEU A 252 3.78 -8.27 -20.03
N ALA A 253 3.07 -7.73 -19.04
CA ALA A 253 2.44 -8.51 -17.98
C ALA A 253 0.92 -8.56 -18.22
N PHE A 254 0.27 -9.64 -17.82
CA PHE A 254 -1.16 -9.82 -18.02
C PHE A 254 -1.79 -10.68 -16.90
N PRO A 255 -3.02 -10.39 -16.50
CA PRO A 255 -3.75 -11.26 -15.59
C PRO A 255 -4.16 -12.55 -16.31
N ILE A 256 -4.17 -13.67 -15.58
CA ILE A 256 -4.65 -14.98 -16.07
C ILE A 256 -5.92 -15.38 -15.31
N GLY A 257 -5.95 -15.12 -14.00
CA GLY A 257 -7.08 -15.45 -13.12
C GLY A 257 -7.41 -14.29 -12.19
N THR A 258 -8.67 -13.88 -12.21
CA THR A 258 -9.21 -12.78 -11.38
C THR A 258 -10.46 -13.19 -10.63
N THR A 259 -10.71 -12.54 -9.49
CA THR A 259 -11.99 -12.63 -8.80
C THR A 259 -13.10 -11.92 -9.58
N LYS A 260 -14.36 -12.05 -9.12
CA LYS A 260 -15.52 -11.37 -9.75
C LYS A 260 -15.43 -9.84 -9.67
N ASP A 261 -14.82 -9.32 -8.62
CA ASP A 261 -14.48 -7.92 -8.40
C ASP A 261 -13.14 -7.52 -9.05
N GLY A 262 -12.53 -8.43 -9.81
CA GLY A 262 -11.38 -8.18 -10.67
C GLY A 262 -10.02 -8.30 -10.00
N GLN A 263 -9.92 -8.64 -8.70
CA GLN A 263 -8.63 -8.81 -8.03
C GLN A 263 -7.84 -9.98 -8.65
N THR A 264 -6.60 -9.73 -9.06
CA THR A 264 -5.77 -10.73 -9.74
C THR A 264 -5.12 -11.66 -8.73
N PHE A 265 -5.30 -12.98 -8.89
CA PHE A 265 -4.64 -14.00 -8.07
C PHE A 265 -3.64 -14.86 -8.86
N LEU A 266 -3.63 -14.75 -10.19
CA LEU A 266 -2.77 -15.48 -11.09
C LEU A 266 -2.45 -14.59 -12.29
N ALA A 267 -1.18 -14.42 -12.62
CA ALA A 267 -0.74 -13.52 -13.68
C ALA A 267 0.50 -14.09 -14.41
N GLY A 268 0.66 -13.68 -15.66
CA GLY A 268 1.78 -14.03 -16.53
C GLY A 268 2.55 -12.79 -16.98
N SER A 269 3.78 -12.98 -17.42
CA SER A 269 4.55 -11.93 -18.10
C SER A 269 5.65 -12.50 -19.00
N TYR A 270 6.07 -11.70 -19.98
CA TYR A 270 7.32 -11.89 -20.71
C TYR A 270 8.42 -10.98 -20.16
N TYR A 271 9.63 -11.53 -20.03
CA TYR A 271 10.81 -10.78 -19.61
C TYR A 271 12.05 -11.31 -20.33
N GLY A 272 12.73 -10.43 -21.08
CA GLY A 272 13.74 -10.85 -22.05
C GLY A 272 13.18 -11.82 -23.08
N GLN A 273 13.82 -12.98 -23.22
CA GLN A 273 13.35 -14.07 -24.06
C GLN A 273 12.49 -15.08 -23.29
N GLY A 274 12.36 -14.93 -21.98
CA GLY A 274 11.69 -15.88 -21.11
C GLY A 274 10.27 -15.48 -20.73
N ARG A 275 9.69 -16.32 -19.89
CA ARG A 275 8.28 -16.31 -19.52
C ARG A 275 8.13 -16.52 -18.02
N VAL A 276 7.14 -15.86 -17.42
CA VAL A 276 6.93 -15.83 -15.98
C VAL A 276 5.47 -16.08 -15.67
N ILE A 277 5.19 -16.94 -14.69
CA ILE A 277 3.86 -17.08 -14.07
C ILE A 277 4.03 -16.89 -12.57
N VAL A 278 3.16 -16.04 -12.00
CA VAL A 278 3.05 -15.82 -10.55
C VAL A 278 1.68 -16.25 -10.06
N VAL A 279 1.67 -16.97 -8.93
CA VAL A 279 0.45 -17.34 -8.22
C VAL A 279 0.45 -16.79 -6.80
N SER A 280 -0.70 -16.26 -6.39
CA SER A 280 -0.95 -15.53 -5.13
C SER A 280 -0.76 -16.33 -3.83
N HIS A 281 -0.47 -17.63 -3.93
CA HIS A 281 -0.14 -18.51 -2.82
C HIS A 281 0.51 -19.80 -3.35
N GLU A 282 1.64 -20.21 -2.77
CA GLU A 282 2.39 -21.41 -3.16
C GLU A 282 1.63 -22.72 -2.93
N GLY A 283 0.69 -22.72 -1.98
CA GLY A 283 -0.16 -23.87 -1.69
C GLY A 283 -1.00 -24.36 -2.88
N PHE A 284 -1.31 -23.48 -3.85
CA PHE A 284 -2.08 -23.86 -5.04
C PHE A 284 -1.27 -24.71 -6.04
N LEU A 285 0.06 -24.66 -5.98
CA LEU A 285 0.93 -25.48 -6.84
C LEU A 285 0.76 -26.98 -6.58
N GLY A 286 0.30 -27.37 -5.38
CA GLY A 286 0.03 -28.76 -5.01
C GLY A 286 -1.45 -29.15 -5.08
N ARG A 287 -2.33 -28.30 -5.63
CA ARG A 287 -3.77 -28.54 -5.65
C ARG A 287 -4.18 -29.33 -6.89
N GLN A 288 -4.73 -30.53 -6.69
CA GLN A 288 -5.07 -31.43 -7.78
C GLN A 288 -6.11 -30.87 -8.76
N THR A 289 -7.06 -30.06 -8.28
CA THR A 289 -8.07 -29.40 -9.12
C THR A 289 -7.45 -28.40 -10.11
N LEU A 290 -6.24 -27.90 -9.85
CA LEU A 290 -5.50 -26.98 -10.71
C LEU A 290 -4.48 -27.68 -11.61
N ALA A 291 -4.38 -29.02 -11.54
CA ALA A 291 -3.39 -29.78 -12.31
C ALA A 291 -3.45 -29.54 -13.83
N PRO A 292 -4.62 -29.43 -14.50
CA PRO A 292 -4.68 -29.13 -15.93
C PRO A 292 -4.01 -27.80 -16.27
N PHE A 293 -4.29 -26.76 -15.49
CA PHE A 293 -3.65 -25.45 -15.65
C PHE A 293 -2.14 -25.54 -15.45
N TRP A 294 -1.68 -26.20 -14.39
CA TRP A 294 -0.25 -26.31 -14.11
C TRP A 294 0.53 -27.07 -15.19
N ASN A 295 -0.10 -28.05 -15.84
CA ASN A 295 0.49 -28.72 -16.99
C ASN A 295 0.68 -27.75 -18.16
N ASN A 296 -0.37 -27.00 -18.52
CA ASN A 296 -0.29 -25.99 -19.58
C ASN A 296 0.75 -24.91 -19.23
N ALA A 297 0.75 -24.42 -17.99
CA ALA A 297 1.68 -23.42 -17.50
C ALA A 297 3.15 -23.87 -17.67
N ILE A 298 3.50 -25.09 -17.29
CA ILE A 298 4.87 -25.58 -17.44
C ILE A 298 5.29 -25.73 -18.91
N HIS A 299 4.40 -26.19 -19.80
CA HIS A 299 4.70 -26.25 -21.24
C HIS A 299 4.81 -24.86 -21.86
N TRP A 300 3.97 -23.92 -21.43
CA TRP A 300 4.05 -22.52 -21.85
C TRP A 300 5.37 -21.89 -21.41
N LEU A 301 5.82 -22.17 -20.19
CA LEU A 301 7.08 -21.69 -19.65
C LEU A 301 8.29 -22.35 -20.33
N ASP A 302 8.25 -23.65 -20.62
CA ASP A 302 9.34 -24.39 -21.28
C ASP A 302 9.50 -24.04 -22.76
N GLU A 303 8.41 -23.64 -23.43
CA GLU A 303 8.39 -23.25 -24.85
C GLU A 303 9.02 -24.32 -25.77
N GLY A 304 8.83 -25.59 -25.43
CA GLY A 304 9.34 -26.71 -26.22
C GLY A 304 10.85 -26.93 -26.14
N ARG A 305 11.55 -26.29 -25.19
CA ARG A 305 12.99 -26.55 -24.92
C ARG A 305 13.25 -27.98 -24.45
N GLN A 306 12.26 -28.64 -23.85
CA GLN A 306 12.34 -30.02 -23.36
C GLN A 306 13.52 -30.22 -22.37
N GLY A 307 13.84 -29.17 -21.61
CA GLY A 307 14.94 -29.20 -20.64
C GLY A 307 14.51 -29.72 -19.26
N VAL A 308 15.36 -29.50 -18.25
CA VAL A 308 15.05 -29.91 -16.87
C VAL A 308 14.20 -28.85 -16.18
N VAL A 309 13.05 -29.26 -15.65
CA VAL A 309 12.21 -28.45 -14.77
C VAL A 309 12.72 -28.62 -13.33
N GLY A 310 13.35 -27.57 -12.79
CA GLY A 310 13.85 -27.55 -11.42
C GLY A 310 12.78 -27.07 -10.43
N ILE A 311 12.46 -27.88 -9.43
CA ILE A 311 11.35 -27.63 -8.49
C ILE A 311 11.88 -27.52 -7.06
N ALA A 312 11.85 -26.31 -6.50
CA ALA A 312 12.23 -26.07 -5.10
C ALA A 312 11.08 -26.43 -4.13
N SER A 313 9.83 -26.20 -4.54
CA SER A 313 8.64 -26.46 -3.71
C SER A 313 8.25 -27.94 -3.68
N LYS A 314 8.24 -28.54 -2.48
CA LYS A 314 7.79 -29.95 -2.29
C LYS A 314 6.37 -30.19 -2.79
N ASN A 315 5.48 -29.21 -2.61
CA ASN A 315 4.05 -29.36 -2.92
C ASN A 315 3.80 -29.39 -4.44
N ALA A 316 4.64 -28.73 -5.23
CA ALA A 316 4.49 -28.66 -6.68
C ALA A 316 4.93 -29.96 -7.38
N LEU A 317 5.94 -30.66 -6.83
CA LEU A 317 6.60 -31.80 -7.48
C LEU A 317 5.64 -32.90 -7.92
N ALA A 318 4.68 -33.27 -7.06
CA ALA A 318 3.73 -34.35 -7.35
C ALA A 318 2.84 -34.08 -8.57
N ILE A 319 2.40 -32.83 -8.77
CA ILE A 319 1.54 -32.46 -9.90
C ILE A 319 2.38 -32.28 -11.16
N LEU A 320 3.47 -31.51 -11.05
CA LEU A 320 4.27 -31.12 -12.21
C LEU A 320 5.05 -32.28 -12.82
N SER A 321 5.36 -33.32 -12.04
CA SER A 321 6.04 -34.53 -12.57
C SER A 321 5.18 -35.32 -13.56
N ASN A 322 3.87 -35.07 -13.61
CA ASN A 322 2.96 -35.69 -14.58
C ASN A 322 2.89 -34.93 -15.91
N SER A 323 3.66 -33.85 -16.08
CA SER A 323 3.65 -33.01 -17.30
C SER A 323 4.29 -33.67 -18.52
N GLY A 324 5.06 -34.74 -18.32
CA GLY A 324 5.88 -35.36 -19.35
C GLY A 324 7.26 -34.72 -19.54
N LEU A 325 7.54 -33.58 -18.89
CA LEU A 325 8.87 -32.97 -18.85
C LEU A 325 9.74 -33.59 -17.76
N LYS A 326 11.06 -33.53 -17.94
CA LYS A 326 12.02 -34.02 -16.96
C LYS A 326 12.05 -33.09 -15.74
N CYS A 327 11.37 -33.50 -14.66
CA CYS A 327 11.32 -32.76 -13.41
C CYS A 327 12.38 -33.24 -12.41
N GLU A 328 13.08 -32.31 -11.77
CA GLU A 328 14.05 -32.58 -10.70
C GLU A 328 13.78 -31.69 -9.49
N ARG A 329 13.85 -32.26 -8.29
CA ARG A 329 13.81 -31.46 -7.07
C ARG A 329 15.18 -30.83 -6.81
N THR A 330 15.27 -29.51 -6.96
CA THR A 330 16.52 -28.76 -6.83
C THR A 330 16.23 -27.31 -6.43
N GLU A 331 17.20 -26.67 -5.78
CA GLU A 331 17.28 -25.21 -5.75
C GLU A 331 17.68 -24.67 -7.14
N PHE A 332 17.71 -23.35 -7.30
CA PHE A 332 18.14 -22.74 -8.55
C PHE A 332 19.56 -23.20 -8.94
N LYS A 333 19.73 -23.62 -10.19
CA LYS A 333 21.01 -24.00 -10.79
C LYS A 333 21.00 -23.70 -12.29
N GLU A 334 22.17 -23.57 -12.87
CA GLU A 334 22.31 -23.40 -14.32
C GLU A 334 21.83 -24.64 -15.09
N GLY A 335 21.35 -24.44 -16.32
CA GLY A 335 20.93 -25.52 -17.23
C GLY A 335 19.49 -26.02 -17.05
N LEU A 336 18.70 -25.38 -16.18
CA LEU A 336 17.25 -25.61 -16.13
C LEU A 336 16.55 -25.02 -17.37
N SER A 337 15.39 -25.56 -17.76
CA SER A 337 14.49 -24.88 -18.72
C SER A 337 13.40 -24.09 -18.01
N VAL A 338 12.88 -24.64 -16.91
CA VAL A 338 11.88 -23.98 -16.06
C VAL A 338 12.32 -24.10 -14.60
N PHE A 339 12.20 -23.02 -13.83
CA PHE A 339 12.42 -23.01 -12.40
C PHE A 339 11.12 -22.72 -11.65
N VAL A 340 10.77 -23.60 -10.71
CA VAL A 340 9.56 -23.50 -9.89
C VAL A 340 9.96 -23.21 -8.44
N SER A 341 9.62 -22.01 -7.97
CA SER A 341 10.10 -21.48 -6.68
C SER A 341 8.97 -20.92 -5.81
N THR A 342 9.33 -20.60 -4.57
CA THR A 342 8.50 -19.81 -3.67
C THR A 342 8.96 -18.35 -3.63
N ALA A 343 8.07 -17.42 -3.26
CA ALA A 343 8.36 -15.99 -3.21
C ALA A 343 9.08 -15.52 -1.92
N TYR A 344 9.63 -16.44 -1.12
CA TYR A 344 10.16 -16.14 0.23
C TYR A 344 11.68 -16.01 0.30
N SER A 345 12.38 -16.11 -0.84
CA SER A 345 13.83 -16.01 -0.91
C SER A 345 14.25 -15.26 -2.17
N ASP A 346 15.21 -14.36 -2.01
CA ASP A 346 15.83 -13.54 -3.05
C ASP A 346 17.33 -13.86 -3.21
N LYS A 347 17.82 -14.92 -2.58
CA LYS A 347 19.24 -15.32 -2.59
C LYS A 347 19.83 -15.43 -4.01
N HIS A 348 19.01 -15.83 -4.98
CA HIS A 348 19.39 -16.01 -6.38
C HIS A 348 18.65 -15.02 -7.31
N ALA A 349 18.19 -13.88 -6.79
CA ALA A 349 17.32 -12.97 -7.56
C ALA A 349 17.98 -12.43 -8.84
N LYS A 350 19.29 -12.18 -8.82
CA LYS A 350 20.02 -11.73 -10.01
C LYS A 350 20.09 -12.84 -11.06
N GLU A 351 20.47 -14.03 -10.64
CA GLU A 351 20.64 -15.20 -11.50
C GLU A 351 19.31 -15.68 -12.07
N ILE A 352 18.22 -15.61 -11.30
CA ILE A 352 16.87 -15.90 -11.78
C ILE A 352 16.42 -14.87 -12.82
N ARG A 353 16.67 -13.58 -12.61
CA ARG A 353 16.35 -12.54 -13.59
C ARG A 353 17.13 -12.73 -14.89
N GLU A 354 18.42 -13.04 -14.80
CA GLU A 354 19.25 -13.36 -15.97
C GLU A 354 18.76 -14.62 -16.68
N PHE A 355 18.47 -15.69 -15.92
CA PHE A 355 17.93 -16.94 -16.46
C PHE A 355 16.64 -16.70 -17.26
N VAL A 356 15.68 -15.94 -16.73
CA VAL A 356 14.46 -15.59 -17.45
C VAL A 356 14.78 -14.70 -18.65
N ALA A 357 15.61 -13.66 -18.47
CA ALA A 357 15.98 -12.76 -19.56
C ALA A 357 16.60 -13.51 -20.76
N GLU A 358 17.37 -14.56 -20.50
CA GLU A 358 18.04 -15.42 -21.49
C GLU A 358 17.15 -16.53 -22.07
N GLY A 359 15.87 -16.61 -21.69
CA GLY A 359 14.89 -17.54 -22.25
C GLY A 359 14.26 -18.51 -21.27
N GLY A 360 14.72 -18.55 -20.02
CA GLY A 360 14.19 -19.44 -18.99
C GLY A 360 12.73 -19.19 -18.62
N GLY A 361 12.03 -20.25 -18.19
CA GLY A 361 10.69 -20.15 -17.63
C GLY A 361 10.71 -20.04 -16.09
N LEU A 362 9.98 -19.10 -15.51
CA LEU A 362 9.82 -18.97 -14.05
C LEU A 362 8.38 -19.19 -13.63
N LEU A 363 8.14 -20.15 -12.72
CA LEU A 363 6.89 -20.27 -11.97
C LEU A 363 7.16 -19.96 -10.51
N ILE A 364 6.53 -18.92 -9.98
CA ILE A 364 6.75 -18.50 -8.59
C ILE A 364 5.42 -18.37 -7.83
N GLY A 365 5.35 -19.03 -6.68
CA GLY A 365 4.19 -18.99 -5.81
C GLY A 365 4.50 -18.34 -4.46
N GLY A 366 3.63 -17.48 -3.97
CA GLY A 366 3.75 -16.97 -2.61
C GLY A 366 2.77 -15.86 -2.29
N HIS A 367 2.75 -15.46 -1.02
CA HIS A 367 1.82 -14.45 -0.52
C HIS A 367 2.53 -13.42 0.37
N ALA A 368 2.41 -12.13 0.02
CA ALA A 368 3.04 -11.03 0.75
C ALA A 368 2.22 -10.56 1.97
N TRP A 369 0.91 -10.86 2.06
CA TRP A 369 0.07 -10.41 3.18
C TRP A 369 0.58 -10.89 4.55
N ASN A 370 1.01 -12.15 4.66
CA ASN A 370 1.47 -12.73 5.92
C ASN A 370 2.86 -12.18 6.30
N TRP A 371 3.74 -12.03 5.30
CA TRP A 371 5.02 -11.35 5.48
C TRP A 371 4.82 -9.91 5.96
N SER A 372 3.87 -9.18 5.38
CA SER A 372 3.58 -7.79 5.76
C SER A 372 3.04 -7.67 7.20
N ARG A 373 2.27 -8.67 7.66
CA ARG A 373 1.81 -8.74 9.07
C ARG A 373 2.95 -8.97 10.05
N THR A 374 3.95 -9.75 9.65
CA THR A 374 5.11 -10.09 10.50
C THR A 374 6.24 -9.05 10.41
N ASN A 375 6.21 -8.18 9.40
CA ASN A 375 7.16 -7.08 9.19
C ASN A 375 6.45 -5.71 9.19
N PRO A 376 5.83 -5.30 10.31
CA PRO A 376 5.07 -4.07 10.38
C PRO A 376 5.96 -2.86 10.08
N GLY A 377 5.46 -1.95 9.24
CA GLY A 377 6.17 -0.74 8.84
C GLY A 377 7.14 -0.91 7.66
N GLN A 378 7.37 -2.13 7.18
CA GLN A 378 8.08 -2.36 5.92
C GLN A 378 7.12 -2.31 4.73
N ASN A 379 7.66 -1.95 3.57
CA ASN A 379 6.96 -1.88 2.29
C ASN A 379 7.19 -3.18 1.51
N GLU A 380 6.13 -3.94 1.24
CA GLU A 380 6.20 -5.23 0.56
C GLU A 380 6.74 -5.11 -0.86
N LEU A 381 6.54 -3.98 -1.55
CA LEU A 381 7.02 -3.82 -2.91
C LEU A 381 8.54 -3.74 -2.97
N THR A 382 9.20 -3.29 -1.90
CA THR A 382 10.65 -3.05 -1.87
C THR A 382 11.43 -3.95 -0.92
N HIS A 383 10.75 -4.68 -0.02
CA HIS A 383 11.39 -5.52 1.01
C HIS A 383 10.92 -6.98 0.99
N PHE A 384 9.80 -7.30 0.33
CA PHE A 384 9.37 -8.70 0.21
C PHE A 384 10.28 -9.43 -0.81
N PRO A 385 10.94 -10.53 -0.45
CA PRO A 385 11.94 -11.17 -1.32
C PRO A 385 11.45 -11.50 -2.73
N GLY A 386 10.21 -11.98 -2.87
CA GLY A 386 9.64 -12.30 -4.18
C GLY A 386 9.49 -11.09 -5.10
N ASN A 387 9.25 -9.90 -4.55
CA ASN A 387 9.11 -8.67 -5.33
C ASN A 387 10.47 -8.15 -5.83
N HIS A 388 11.59 -8.54 -5.22
CA HIS A 388 12.94 -8.25 -5.77
C HIS A 388 13.17 -8.95 -7.13
N ILE A 389 12.42 -10.02 -7.41
CA ILE A 389 12.44 -10.74 -8.69
C ILE A 389 11.31 -10.25 -9.60
N LEU A 390 10.09 -10.17 -9.07
CA LEU A 390 8.88 -9.97 -9.87
C LEU A 390 8.70 -8.53 -10.38
N ASN A 391 9.15 -7.50 -9.63
CA ASN A 391 8.93 -6.11 -10.01
C ASN A 391 9.52 -5.76 -11.38
N THR A 392 10.71 -6.30 -11.69
CA THR A 392 11.39 -6.07 -12.98
C THR A 392 10.67 -6.77 -14.14
N MET A 393 9.85 -7.78 -13.80
CA MET A 393 9.00 -8.53 -14.71
C MET A 393 7.58 -7.97 -14.76
N GLY A 394 7.34 -6.78 -14.18
CA GLY A 394 6.04 -6.12 -14.28
C GLY A 394 4.94 -6.67 -13.37
N LEU A 395 5.31 -7.42 -12.33
CA LEU A 395 4.40 -8.12 -11.43
C LEU A 395 4.78 -7.82 -9.97
N SER A 396 3.81 -7.67 -9.08
CA SER A 396 4.09 -7.54 -7.64
C SER A 396 3.05 -8.25 -6.78
N LEU A 397 3.49 -8.96 -5.74
CA LEU A 397 2.64 -9.52 -4.69
C LEU A 397 2.37 -8.46 -3.63
N LEU A 398 1.09 -8.22 -3.34
CA LEU A 398 0.62 -7.16 -2.44
C LEU A 398 0.28 -7.67 -1.05
N ARG A 399 0.23 -6.76 -0.06
CA ARG A 399 -0.29 -7.10 1.27
C ARG A 399 -1.80 -7.35 1.32
N GLY A 400 -2.53 -6.90 0.30
CA GLY A 400 -3.98 -7.08 0.18
C GLY A 400 -4.33 -8.55 0.02
N THR A 401 -5.41 -8.99 0.68
CA THR A 401 -5.86 -10.39 0.63
C THR A 401 -7.01 -10.58 -0.34
N ILE A 402 -7.03 -11.74 -1.00
CA ILE A 402 -8.15 -12.19 -1.82
C ILE A 402 -8.96 -13.24 -1.03
N ILE A 403 -10.29 -13.09 -1.06
CA ILE A 403 -11.22 -14.04 -0.45
C ILE A 403 -11.23 -15.33 -1.27
N GLY A 404 -11.05 -16.48 -0.61
CA GLY A 404 -11.08 -17.78 -1.26
C GLY A 404 -12.46 -18.11 -1.85
N GLY A 405 -12.47 -18.77 -3.01
CA GLY A 405 -13.70 -19.10 -3.74
C GLY A 405 -13.44 -19.94 -4.98
N LEU A 406 -14.52 -20.29 -5.68
CA LEU A 406 -14.47 -20.87 -7.02
C LEU A 406 -14.61 -19.75 -8.04
N HIS A 407 -13.63 -19.61 -8.91
CA HIS A 407 -13.58 -18.57 -9.93
C HIS A 407 -13.58 -19.20 -11.32
N LYS A 408 -14.49 -18.80 -12.19
CA LYS A 408 -14.52 -19.33 -13.56
C LYS A 408 -13.26 -18.93 -14.31
N ALA A 409 -12.76 -19.84 -15.13
CA ALA A 409 -11.73 -19.48 -16.11
C ALA A 409 -12.29 -18.43 -17.07
N PRO A 410 -11.54 -17.35 -17.36
CA PRO A 410 -12.01 -16.33 -18.27
C PRO A 410 -12.07 -16.83 -19.72
N GLU A 411 -12.97 -16.28 -20.52
CA GLU A 411 -12.95 -16.48 -21.97
C GLU A 411 -11.91 -15.52 -22.58
N PRO A 412 -10.83 -16.02 -23.24
CA PRO A 412 -9.68 -15.20 -23.62
C PRO A 412 -10.02 -13.91 -24.39
N LYS A 413 -10.86 -14.00 -25.42
CA LYS A 413 -11.21 -12.85 -26.28
C LYS A 413 -11.94 -11.75 -25.54
N GLN A 414 -12.95 -12.13 -24.75
CA GLN A 414 -13.72 -11.18 -23.97
C GLN A 414 -12.89 -10.63 -22.81
N PHE A 415 -12.07 -11.46 -22.18
CA PHE A 415 -11.27 -11.08 -21.04
C PHE A 415 -10.23 -10.02 -21.36
N ILE A 416 -9.55 -10.09 -22.50
CA ILE A 416 -8.57 -9.05 -22.87
C ILE A 416 -9.23 -7.69 -23.12
N LYS A 417 -10.47 -7.68 -23.61
CA LYS A 417 -11.22 -6.46 -23.89
C LYS A 417 -11.85 -5.86 -22.64
N ASP A 418 -12.41 -6.71 -21.78
CA ASP A 418 -13.23 -6.30 -20.64
C ASP A 418 -12.45 -6.28 -19.34
N ASN A 419 -11.29 -6.92 -19.24
CA ASN A 419 -10.58 -6.98 -17.97
C ASN A 419 -9.73 -5.73 -17.75
N TYR A 420 -9.71 -5.30 -16.50
CA TYR A 420 -8.86 -4.19 -16.08
C TYR A 420 -7.37 -4.51 -16.28
N HIS A 421 -6.67 -3.61 -16.96
CA HIS A 421 -5.21 -3.60 -17.05
C HIS A 421 -4.68 -2.19 -16.75
N PHE A 422 -3.75 -2.10 -15.78
CA PHE A 422 -3.28 -0.82 -15.23
C PHE A 422 -2.78 0.16 -16.30
N ARG A 423 -1.85 -0.27 -17.16
CA ARG A 423 -1.26 0.60 -18.21
C ARG A 423 -2.27 1.02 -19.27
N HIS A 424 -3.05 0.07 -19.80
CA HIS A 424 -4.12 0.36 -20.74
C HIS A 424 -5.09 1.42 -20.22
N LEU A 425 -5.64 1.26 -19.01
CA LEU A 425 -6.58 2.23 -18.47
C LEU A 425 -5.90 3.57 -18.15
N LEU A 426 -4.63 3.56 -17.71
CA LEU A 426 -3.84 4.77 -17.53
C LEU A 426 -3.68 5.54 -18.86
N HIS A 427 -3.35 4.85 -19.95
CA HIS A 427 -3.25 5.45 -21.28
C HIS A 427 -4.59 6.02 -21.75
N ARG A 428 -5.68 5.25 -21.63
CA ARG A 428 -7.05 5.68 -21.98
C ARG A 428 -7.49 6.90 -21.17
N PHE A 429 -7.22 6.92 -19.86
CA PHE A 429 -7.53 8.06 -19.01
C PHE A 429 -6.64 9.27 -19.33
N SER A 430 -5.37 9.05 -19.67
CA SER A 430 -4.48 10.11 -20.14
C SER A 430 -4.99 10.74 -21.43
N GLY A 431 -5.44 9.96 -22.40
CA GLY A 431 -6.07 10.44 -23.63
C GLY A 431 -7.37 11.21 -23.37
N HIS A 432 -8.19 10.74 -22.43
CA HIS A 432 -9.38 11.47 -21.97
C HIS A 432 -9.02 12.85 -21.40
N VAL A 433 -8.02 12.93 -20.52
CA VAL A 433 -7.57 14.20 -19.92
C VAL A 433 -6.86 15.09 -20.93
N ALA A 434 -6.08 14.49 -21.85
CA ALA A 434 -5.24 15.22 -22.79
C ALA A 434 -6.05 15.80 -23.96
N HIS A 435 -6.92 14.99 -24.57
CA HIS A 435 -7.60 15.26 -25.83
C HIS A 435 -9.13 15.20 -25.75
N GLY A 436 -9.71 14.90 -24.59
CA GLY A 436 -11.18 14.78 -24.45
C GLY A 436 -11.76 13.50 -25.05
N GLU A 437 -10.93 12.46 -25.23
CA GLU A 437 -11.40 11.14 -25.67
C GLU A 437 -12.48 10.60 -24.73
N LYS A 438 -13.50 9.94 -25.26
CA LYS A 438 -14.56 9.35 -24.43
C LYS A 438 -14.08 8.05 -23.79
N LEU A 439 -14.39 7.90 -22.51
CA LEU A 439 -14.30 6.62 -21.80
C LEU A 439 -15.61 5.87 -21.94
N SER A 440 -15.53 4.55 -22.01
CA SER A 440 -16.66 3.65 -21.84
C SER A 440 -17.09 3.63 -20.37
N LYS A 441 -18.33 3.21 -20.11
CA LYS A 441 -18.85 3.05 -18.75
C LYS A 441 -17.99 2.11 -17.91
N HIS A 442 -17.47 1.04 -18.51
CA HIS A 442 -16.60 0.08 -17.84
C HIS A 442 -15.24 0.69 -17.45
N GLU A 443 -14.65 1.51 -18.33
CA GLU A 443 -13.41 2.25 -18.02
C GLU A 443 -13.63 3.26 -16.87
N GLU A 444 -14.76 3.96 -16.87
CA GLU A 444 -15.13 4.92 -15.80
C GLU A 444 -15.30 4.24 -14.43
N GLU A 445 -15.97 3.09 -14.39
CA GLU A 445 -16.17 2.32 -13.15
C GLU A 445 -14.84 1.84 -12.54
N ASN A 446 -13.83 1.57 -13.39
CA ASN A 446 -12.50 1.13 -12.95
C ASN A 446 -11.54 2.27 -12.56
N LEU A 447 -11.91 3.55 -12.68
CA LEU A 447 -11.00 4.66 -12.32
C LEU A 447 -10.62 4.64 -10.83
N LYS A 448 -11.52 4.20 -9.94
CA LYS A 448 -11.18 4.04 -8.51
C LYS A 448 -10.05 3.02 -8.31
N ARG A 449 -10.11 1.91 -9.06
CA ARG A 449 -9.08 0.87 -9.03
C ARG A 449 -7.77 1.38 -9.64
N LEU A 450 -7.82 2.10 -10.76
CA LEU A 450 -6.64 2.78 -11.32
C LEU A 450 -5.96 3.68 -10.29
N GLY A 451 -6.74 4.39 -9.46
CA GLY A 451 -6.20 5.27 -8.44
C GLY A 451 -5.55 4.55 -7.27
N ARG A 452 -6.14 3.42 -6.86
CA ARG A 452 -5.56 2.53 -5.85
C ARG A 452 -4.27 1.90 -6.36
N ASP A 453 -4.33 1.27 -7.53
CA ASP A 453 -3.19 0.55 -8.12
C ASP A 453 -2.08 1.52 -8.53
N GLY A 454 -2.42 2.73 -8.99
CA GLY A 454 -1.46 3.81 -9.23
C GLY A 454 -0.80 4.30 -7.94
N SER A 455 -1.55 4.47 -6.85
CA SER A 455 -0.98 4.80 -5.53
C SER A 455 -0.02 3.70 -5.04
N ILE A 456 -0.39 2.42 -5.20
CA ILE A 456 0.46 1.27 -4.86
C ILE A 456 1.71 1.24 -5.75
N PHE A 457 1.55 1.41 -7.06
CA PHE A 457 2.69 1.43 -8.00
C PHE A 457 3.73 2.49 -7.60
N LEU A 458 3.29 3.67 -7.18
CA LEU A 458 4.19 4.75 -6.75
C LEU A 458 5.03 4.36 -5.52
N HIS A 459 4.55 3.46 -4.65
CA HIS A 459 5.32 2.95 -3.49
C HIS A 459 6.53 2.09 -3.87
N MET A 460 6.68 1.68 -5.13
CA MET A 460 7.92 1.01 -5.58
C MET A 460 9.16 1.92 -5.49
N ASP A 461 8.97 3.24 -5.59
CA ASP A 461 10.05 4.27 -5.57
C ASP A 461 11.24 3.96 -6.49
N ALA A 462 10.98 3.37 -7.67
CA ALA A 462 12.00 2.91 -8.60
C ALA A 462 12.50 4.04 -9.54
N LYS A 463 13.01 5.14 -8.97
CA LYS A 463 13.41 6.36 -9.70
C LYS A 463 14.52 6.15 -10.75
N GLU A 464 15.33 5.11 -10.60
CA GLU A 464 16.35 4.73 -11.59
C GLU A 464 15.77 3.98 -12.80
N CYS A 465 14.51 3.52 -12.74
CA CYS A 465 13.84 2.81 -13.83
C CYS A 465 13.05 3.78 -14.72
N SER A 466 13.43 3.87 -16.00
CA SER A 466 12.73 4.75 -16.97
C SER A 466 11.26 4.38 -17.14
N SER A 467 10.91 3.09 -17.06
CA SER A 467 9.51 2.65 -17.17
C SER A 467 8.67 3.16 -16.00
N TYR A 468 9.25 3.20 -14.80
CA TYR A 468 8.63 3.80 -13.61
C TYR A 468 8.51 5.32 -13.75
N THR A 469 9.58 6.02 -14.15
CA THR A 469 9.54 7.49 -14.27
C THR A 469 8.57 7.96 -15.36
N GLN A 470 8.36 7.21 -16.44
CA GLN A 470 7.34 7.49 -17.45
C GLN A 470 5.92 7.42 -16.87
N VAL A 471 5.62 6.40 -16.06
CA VAL A 471 4.32 6.28 -15.38
C VAL A 471 4.14 7.41 -14.37
N VAL A 472 5.15 7.72 -13.55
CA VAL A 472 5.13 8.87 -12.62
C VAL A 472 4.86 10.18 -13.37
N SER A 473 5.53 10.40 -14.49
CA SER A 473 5.37 11.62 -15.30
C SER A 473 3.95 11.71 -15.87
N SER A 474 3.40 10.59 -16.33
CA SER A 474 2.02 10.50 -16.84
C SER A 474 0.99 10.82 -15.75
N LEU A 475 1.10 10.17 -14.60
CA LEU A 475 0.22 10.41 -13.45
C LEU A 475 0.32 11.87 -12.96
N THR A 476 1.53 12.42 -12.94
CA THR A 476 1.79 13.82 -12.57
C THR A 476 1.11 14.78 -13.56
N ALA A 477 1.27 14.57 -14.86
CA ALA A 477 0.63 15.37 -15.89
C ALA A 477 -0.90 15.32 -15.82
N ILE A 478 -1.47 14.13 -15.55
CA ILE A 478 -2.91 13.94 -15.33
C ILE A 478 -3.41 14.81 -14.18
N VAL A 479 -2.72 14.78 -13.03
CA VAL A 479 -3.11 15.56 -11.85
C VAL A 479 -2.96 17.05 -12.11
N MET A 480 -1.86 17.49 -12.74
CA MET A 480 -1.65 18.90 -13.07
C MET A 480 -2.71 19.42 -14.06
N LYS A 481 -3.08 18.63 -15.07
CA LYS A 481 -4.05 19.04 -16.11
C LYS A 481 -5.50 18.93 -15.62
N SER A 482 -5.83 17.93 -14.82
CA SER A 482 -7.18 17.76 -14.26
C SER A 482 -7.45 18.70 -13.09
N GLY A 483 -6.40 19.06 -12.33
CA GLY A 483 -6.51 19.67 -11.02
C GLY A 483 -6.97 18.68 -9.96
N MET A 484 -6.60 18.93 -8.70
CA MET A 484 -7.01 18.10 -7.57
C MET A 484 -8.38 18.55 -7.01
N PRO A 485 -9.32 17.63 -6.72
CA PRO A 485 -10.61 17.99 -6.13
C PRO A 485 -10.43 18.56 -4.71
N GLN A 486 -10.85 19.80 -4.47
CA GLN A 486 -10.67 20.49 -3.17
C GLN A 486 -11.64 19.94 -2.12
N VAL A 487 -11.35 18.72 -1.66
CA VAL A 487 -12.24 17.91 -0.84
C VAL A 487 -12.41 18.50 0.56
N CYS A 488 -13.66 18.67 0.98
CA CYS A 488 -14.05 19.13 2.31
C CYS A 488 -15.49 18.69 2.62
N ASP A 489 -16.01 19.04 3.81
CA ASP A 489 -17.38 18.69 4.22
C ASP A 489 -18.45 19.14 3.22
N SER A 490 -18.31 20.37 2.71
CA SER A 490 -19.22 20.98 1.73
C SER A 490 -18.92 20.61 0.28
N CYS A 491 -17.74 20.04 0.01
CA CYS A 491 -17.33 19.59 -1.33
C CYS A 491 -16.82 18.14 -1.28
N PRO A 492 -17.71 17.16 -1.04
CA PRO A 492 -17.32 15.76 -0.99
C PRO A 492 -17.01 15.19 -2.38
N VAL A 493 -16.01 14.32 -2.43
CA VAL A 493 -15.67 13.48 -3.58
C VAL A 493 -16.67 12.33 -3.71
N LYS A 494 -17.22 12.17 -4.92
CA LYS A 494 -18.23 11.16 -5.25
C LYS A 494 -17.95 10.43 -6.56
N THR A 495 -17.28 11.09 -7.51
CA THR A 495 -17.06 10.53 -8.85
C THR A 495 -15.83 9.62 -8.87
N PRO A 496 -15.80 8.56 -9.69
CA PRO A 496 -14.60 7.72 -9.84
C PRO A 496 -13.35 8.51 -10.23
N LYS A 497 -13.49 9.54 -11.08
CA LYS A 497 -12.42 10.46 -11.47
C LYS A 497 -11.85 11.23 -10.26
N ASP A 498 -12.71 11.79 -9.43
CA ASP A 498 -12.25 12.56 -8.27
C ASP A 498 -11.59 11.65 -7.22
N HIS A 499 -12.10 10.43 -7.04
CA HIS A 499 -11.47 9.41 -6.19
C HIS A 499 -10.07 9.05 -6.69
N LEU A 500 -9.92 8.83 -7.99
CA LEU A 500 -8.62 8.59 -8.65
C LEU A 500 -7.63 9.73 -8.41
N LEU A 501 -8.05 10.98 -8.63
CA LEU A 501 -7.17 12.14 -8.44
C LEU A 501 -6.78 12.31 -6.97
N LEU A 502 -7.71 12.08 -6.05
CA LEU A 502 -7.49 12.18 -4.61
C LEU A 502 -6.52 11.09 -4.09
N SER A 503 -6.63 9.85 -4.58
CA SER A 503 -5.74 8.76 -4.15
C SER A 503 -4.31 8.95 -4.65
N LEU A 504 -4.13 9.52 -5.84
CA LEU A 504 -2.82 9.77 -6.43
C LEU A 504 -2.08 10.96 -5.82
N ALA A 505 -2.81 12.01 -5.40
CA ALA A 505 -2.23 13.30 -4.98
C ALA A 505 -1.10 13.17 -3.95
N THR A 506 -1.33 12.41 -2.87
CA THR A 506 -0.36 12.26 -1.78
C THR A 506 0.89 11.51 -2.23
N GLU A 507 0.72 10.46 -3.03
CA GLU A 507 1.84 9.61 -3.45
C GLU A 507 2.68 10.28 -4.55
N ILE A 508 2.04 10.97 -5.49
CA ILE A 508 2.77 11.79 -6.48
C ILE A 508 3.58 12.88 -5.77
N TYR A 509 3.02 13.55 -4.77
CA TYR A 509 3.75 14.57 -4.01
C TYR A 509 5.00 14.01 -3.33
N LYS A 510 4.96 12.76 -2.85
CA LYS A 510 6.12 12.09 -2.22
C LYS A 510 7.21 11.69 -3.21
N VAL A 511 6.84 11.19 -4.38
CA VAL A 511 7.81 10.64 -5.35
C VAL A 511 8.28 11.66 -6.39
N SER A 512 7.57 12.79 -6.52
CA SER A 512 7.91 13.86 -7.47
C SER A 512 9.33 14.39 -7.21
N PRO A 513 10.15 14.58 -8.26
CA PRO A 513 11.45 15.24 -8.15
C PRO A 513 11.35 16.68 -7.63
N ASN A 514 10.24 17.36 -7.90
CA ASN A 514 9.97 18.72 -7.42
C ASN A 514 8.54 18.81 -6.84
N PRO A 515 8.33 18.39 -5.59
CA PRO A 515 7.02 18.43 -4.93
C PRO A 515 6.45 19.85 -4.81
N ASP A 516 7.31 20.85 -4.65
CA ASP A 516 6.88 22.24 -4.42
C ASP A 516 6.23 22.84 -5.68
N ALA A 517 6.68 22.43 -6.87
CA ALA A 517 6.04 22.80 -8.13
C ALA A 517 4.64 22.21 -8.31
N LEU A 518 4.32 21.11 -7.61
CA LEU A 518 3.00 20.47 -7.66
C LEU A 518 2.01 21.10 -6.69
N LEU A 519 2.49 21.71 -5.60
CA LEU A 519 1.63 22.19 -4.51
C LEU A 519 0.47 23.10 -4.98
N PRO A 520 0.65 24.05 -5.92
CA PRO A 520 -0.45 24.90 -6.40
C PRO A 520 -1.56 24.15 -7.14
N TYR A 521 -1.26 22.97 -7.70
CA TYR A 521 -2.24 22.11 -8.39
C TYR A 521 -2.98 21.18 -7.42
N LEU A 522 -2.34 20.87 -6.28
CA LEU A 522 -2.87 19.99 -5.25
C LEU A 522 -3.73 20.76 -4.23
N ILE A 523 -3.23 21.89 -3.74
CA ILE A 523 -3.87 22.70 -2.72
C ILE A 523 -4.08 24.12 -3.26
N LYS A 524 -5.32 24.50 -3.53
CA LYS A 524 -5.66 25.83 -4.06
C LYS A 524 -5.74 26.89 -2.97
N ASP A 525 -6.23 26.51 -1.79
CA ASP A 525 -6.38 27.39 -0.63
C ASP A 525 -5.43 26.95 0.48
N ASN A 526 -4.30 27.66 0.60
CA ASN A 526 -3.30 27.44 1.64
C ASN A 526 -2.93 28.77 2.28
N PRO A 527 -3.73 29.26 3.24
CA PRO A 527 -3.51 30.57 3.84
C PRO A 527 -2.18 30.61 4.58
N LEU A 528 -1.43 31.70 4.38
CA LEU A 528 -0.21 31.96 5.15
C LEU A 528 -0.59 32.17 6.61
N MET A 529 -0.06 31.31 7.48
CA MET A 529 -0.24 31.41 8.93
C MET A 529 1.05 31.86 9.59
N PRO A 530 0.98 32.71 10.65
CA PRO A 530 2.14 33.07 11.45
C PRO A 530 2.89 31.82 11.96
N VAL A 531 4.21 31.86 11.90
CA VAL A 531 5.07 30.75 12.32
C VAL A 531 5.95 31.14 13.50
N VAL A 532 6.32 30.15 14.30
CA VAL A 532 7.37 30.23 15.32
C VAL A 532 8.64 29.57 14.79
N TYR A 533 9.79 30.05 15.23
CA TYR A 533 11.10 29.54 14.82
C TYR A 533 11.86 28.92 15.99
N ASN A 534 12.58 27.84 15.73
CA ASN A 534 13.44 27.13 16.69
C ASN A 534 12.73 26.86 18.03
N HIS A 535 11.47 26.43 17.96
CA HIS A 535 10.66 26.16 19.13
C HIS A 535 11.17 24.91 19.85
N LYS A 536 11.52 25.05 21.13
CA LYS A 536 12.04 23.98 21.97
C LYS A 536 10.92 23.30 22.74
N ILE A 537 10.78 22.00 22.54
CA ILE A 537 9.86 21.13 23.26
C ILE A 537 10.68 20.41 24.32
N LYS A 538 10.32 20.62 25.59
CA LYS A 538 10.93 19.95 26.74
C LYS A 538 9.91 19.04 27.40
N THR A 539 10.24 17.77 27.57
CA THR A 539 9.33 16.81 28.22
C THR A 539 10.10 15.69 28.90
N ASP A 540 9.55 15.20 30.01
CA ASP A 540 9.91 13.90 30.56
C ASP A 540 8.96 12.86 29.96
N VAL A 541 9.47 11.65 29.74
CA VAL A 541 8.75 10.57 29.06
C VAL A 541 8.94 9.29 29.84
N ASP A 542 7.82 8.69 30.25
CA ASP A 542 7.74 7.40 30.94
C ASP A 542 6.52 6.65 30.41
N THR A 543 6.74 5.67 29.51
CA THR A 543 5.67 5.04 28.75
C THR A 543 5.49 3.56 29.07
N ALA A 544 4.25 3.15 29.33
CA ALA A 544 3.89 1.73 29.42
C ALA A 544 3.58 1.10 28.04
N ALA A 545 3.10 1.92 27.09
CA ALA A 545 2.71 1.56 25.73
C ALA A 545 3.17 2.64 24.74
N GLU A 546 2.98 2.46 23.43
CA GLU A 546 3.27 3.52 22.46
C GLU A 546 2.41 4.75 22.80
N GLU A 547 3.02 5.91 23.01
CA GLU A 547 2.35 7.14 23.46
C GLU A 547 2.71 8.32 22.58
N TRP A 548 1.71 9.16 22.27
CA TRP A 548 1.91 10.38 21.50
C TRP A 548 2.06 11.56 22.44
N ILE A 549 3.16 12.28 22.32
CA ILE A 549 3.47 13.49 23.05
C ILE A 549 3.07 14.69 22.18
N SER A 550 2.13 15.48 22.68
CA SER A 550 1.66 16.71 22.05
C SER A 550 2.75 17.78 22.10
N THR A 551 2.90 18.51 20.99
CA THR A 551 3.92 19.57 20.87
C THR A 551 3.33 20.98 20.88
N GLY A 552 2.02 21.12 20.68
CA GLY A 552 1.37 22.42 20.48
C GLY A 552 1.73 23.08 19.15
N LEU A 553 2.27 22.33 18.19
CA LEU A 553 2.71 22.82 16.89
C LEU A 553 1.96 22.14 15.74
N TYR A 554 1.79 22.88 14.65
CA TYR A 554 1.10 22.47 13.43
C TYR A 554 1.95 22.80 12.21
N LEU A 555 1.89 21.96 11.18
CA LEU A 555 2.41 22.27 9.86
C LEU A 555 1.26 22.55 8.90
N SER A 556 1.33 23.66 8.17
CA SER A 556 0.43 23.93 7.05
C SER A 556 0.56 22.86 5.95
N PRO A 557 -0.46 22.68 5.09
CA PRO A 557 -0.37 21.82 3.92
C PRO A 557 0.91 22.05 3.10
N GLY A 558 1.69 20.99 2.87
CA GLY A 558 2.95 21.03 2.12
C GLY A 558 4.13 21.72 2.83
N MET A 559 3.95 22.24 4.05
CA MET A 559 5.03 22.90 4.79
C MET A 559 6.10 21.89 5.21
N LYS A 560 7.36 22.22 4.91
CA LYS A 560 8.54 21.45 5.32
C LYS A 560 9.19 22.13 6.53
N THR A 561 9.58 21.34 7.53
CA THR A 561 10.43 21.80 8.63
C THR A 561 11.53 20.80 8.91
N TYR A 562 12.66 21.29 9.42
CA TYR A 562 13.61 20.43 10.10
C TYR A 562 13.25 20.31 11.59
N ILE A 563 13.48 19.13 12.15
CA ILE A 563 13.39 18.87 13.58
C ILE A 563 14.73 18.33 14.05
N ALA A 564 15.31 18.99 15.04
CA ALA A 564 16.53 18.57 15.72
C ALA A 564 16.17 17.68 16.92
N MET A 565 16.70 16.47 16.91
CA MET A 565 16.46 15.40 17.88
C MET A 565 17.74 15.11 18.66
N PRO A 566 17.65 14.83 19.97
CA PRO A 566 18.80 14.41 20.76
C PRO A 566 19.22 12.99 20.38
N GLU A 567 20.51 12.67 20.53
CA GLU A 567 21.09 11.37 20.15
C GLU A 567 20.39 10.19 20.83
N GLU A 568 19.92 10.39 22.06
CA GLU A 568 19.28 9.37 22.90
C GLU A 568 17.99 8.76 22.31
N ILE A 569 17.33 9.41 21.35
CA ILE A 569 16.12 8.88 20.68
C ILE A 569 16.35 8.43 19.22
N VAL A 570 17.54 8.70 18.67
CA VAL A 570 17.88 8.36 17.28
C VAL A 570 18.06 6.85 17.13
N ASN A 571 17.36 6.23 16.16
CA ASN A 571 17.34 4.79 15.93
C ASN A 571 16.86 3.96 17.15
N LYS A 572 16.05 4.55 18.04
CA LYS A 572 15.49 3.88 19.23
C LYS A 572 13.99 3.54 19.10
N GLY A 573 13.47 3.48 17.88
CA GLY A 573 12.06 3.17 17.61
C GLY A 573 11.08 4.33 17.80
N TRP A 574 11.58 5.52 18.14
CA TRP A 574 10.80 6.75 18.18
C TRP A 574 10.38 7.18 16.77
N LYS A 575 9.24 7.87 16.70
CA LYS A 575 8.70 8.40 15.44
C LYS A 575 8.24 9.85 15.62
N ILE A 576 8.19 10.58 14.52
CA ILE A 576 7.45 11.85 14.40
C ILE A 576 6.15 11.53 13.69
N GLN A 577 5.01 12.02 14.17
CA GLN A 577 3.75 11.96 13.44
C GLN A 577 3.29 13.37 13.09
N ILE A 578 2.81 13.56 11.86
CA ILE A 578 2.12 14.78 11.43
C ILE A 578 0.68 14.41 11.09
N GLY A 579 -0.29 15.03 11.75
CA GLY A 579 -1.71 14.69 11.69
C GLY A 579 -2.19 13.95 12.94
N CYS A 580 -3.39 14.27 13.44
CA CYS A 580 -3.94 13.71 14.67
C CYS A 580 -4.79 12.44 14.46
N GLN A 581 -5.08 12.10 13.21
CA GLN A 581 -5.90 10.95 12.81
C GLN A 581 -5.06 9.67 12.71
N THR A 582 -5.73 8.52 12.75
CA THR A 582 -5.19 7.22 12.32
C THR A 582 -5.99 6.56 11.22
N ASP A 583 -7.17 7.11 10.90
CA ASP A 583 -8.13 6.51 9.98
C ASP A 583 -7.66 6.54 8.53
N HIS A 584 -7.93 5.44 7.83
CA HIS A 584 -7.91 5.35 6.38
C HIS A 584 -9.34 5.20 5.87
N LEU A 585 -9.83 6.16 5.09
CA LEU A 585 -11.20 6.13 4.59
C LEU A 585 -11.33 5.22 3.37
N ASN A 586 -12.34 4.35 3.37
CA ASN A 586 -12.75 3.55 2.23
C ASN A 586 -14.28 3.66 2.06
N ALA A 587 -14.72 4.80 1.53
CA ALA A 587 -16.14 5.12 1.39
C ALA A 587 -16.47 5.59 -0.03
N GLU A 588 -17.71 5.39 -0.45
CA GLU A 588 -18.22 5.88 -1.73
C GLU A 588 -18.22 7.41 -1.81
N VAL A 589 -18.50 8.07 -0.68
CA VAL A 589 -18.49 9.53 -0.53
C VAL A 589 -17.42 9.91 0.47
N VAL A 590 -16.49 10.76 0.06
CA VAL A 590 -15.30 11.12 0.84
C VAL A 590 -15.22 12.63 1.03
N LYS A 591 -15.11 13.09 2.27
CA LYS A 591 -15.14 14.50 2.71
C LYS A 591 -13.77 15.06 3.13
N ARG A 592 -12.72 14.22 3.09
CA ARG A 592 -11.31 14.59 3.24
C ARG A 592 -10.43 13.56 2.55
N ALA A 593 -9.13 13.79 2.37
CA ALA A 593 -8.26 12.76 1.82
C ALA A 593 -8.31 11.44 2.63
N PRO A 594 -8.18 10.26 1.98
CA PRO A 594 -8.33 8.96 2.65
C PRO A 594 -7.41 8.80 3.86
N CYS A 595 -6.16 9.23 3.73
CA CYS A 595 -5.17 9.28 4.80
C CYS A 595 -4.58 10.71 4.88
N VAL A 596 -4.72 11.34 6.04
CA VAL A 596 -4.25 12.71 6.30
C VAL A 596 -3.11 12.76 7.33
N HIS A 597 -2.58 11.61 7.74
CA HIS A 597 -1.48 11.52 8.69
C HIS A 597 -0.27 10.81 8.06
N VAL A 598 0.92 11.12 8.57
CA VAL A 598 2.17 10.48 8.17
C VAL A 598 3.07 10.28 9.39
N ARG A 599 3.83 9.19 9.40
CA ARG A 599 4.83 8.88 10.43
C ARG A 599 6.23 8.79 9.82
N PHE A 600 7.22 9.34 10.51
CA PHE A 600 8.65 9.28 10.18
C PHE A 600 9.39 8.59 11.32
N THR A 601 10.12 7.52 11.04
CA THR A 601 11.03 6.91 12.04
C THR A 601 12.20 7.86 12.28
N ILE A 602 12.57 8.11 13.54
CA ILE A 602 13.70 8.98 13.87
C ILE A 602 15.01 8.22 13.64
N THR A 603 15.71 8.55 12.54
CA THR A 603 16.95 7.87 12.12
C THR A 603 18.20 8.75 12.13
N ALA A 604 18.02 10.07 12.29
CA ALA A 604 19.10 11.05 12.38
C ALA A 604 18.76 12.16 13.39
N GLN A 605 19.79 12.84 13.91
CA GLN A 605 19.63 13.99 14.83
C GLN A 605 18.99 15.21 14.16
N MET A 606 18.97 15.28 12.83
CA MET A 606 18.32 16.35 12.09
C MET A 606 17.53 15.71 10.95
N MET A 607 16.21 15.87 10.96
CA MET A 607 15.34 15.30 9.94
C MET A 607 14.42 16.37 9.38
N GLN A 608 14.28 16.39 8.05
CA GLN A 608 13.23 17.17 7.40
C GLN A 608 11.94 16.35 7.36
N VAL A 609 10.82 16.95 7.74
CA VAL A 609 9.50 16.32 7.72
C VAL A 609 8.48 17.23 7.04
N CYS A 610 7.48 16.63 6.40
CA CYS A 610 6.37 17.32 5.77
C CYS A 610 5.15 16.42 5.62
N ASN A 611 3.96 17.01 5.51
CA ASN A 611 2.73 16.31 5.11
C ASN A 611 1.99 17.19 4.09
N LEU A 612 1.55 16.60 2.97
CA LEU A 612 0.78 17.32 1.95
C LEU A 612 -0.46 17.98 2.58
N TRP A 613 -1.12 17.29 3.52
CA TRP A 613 -2.35 17.74 4.17
C TRP A 613 -2.12 18.62 5.41
N GLY A 614 -0.85 18.82 5.81
CA GLY A 614 -0.52 19.46 7.08
C GLY A 614 -0.90 18.60 8.28
N GLY A 615 -0.91 19.18 9.48
CA GLY A 615 -1.33 18.49 10.69
C GLY A 615 -0.55 18.88 11.94
N LEU A 616 -1.10 18.51 13.10
CA LEU A 616 -0.39 18.65 14.38
C LEU A 616 0.85 17.76 14.41
N ILE A 617 1.92 18.25 15.03
CA ILE A 617 3.18 17.53 15.18
C ILE A 617 3.17 16.77 16.51
N TYR A 618 3.54 15.49 16.47
CA TYR A 618 3.67 14.63 17.65
C TYR A 618 5.04 13.96 17.68
N LEU A 619 5.59 13.79 18.88
CA LEU A 619 6.61 12.78 19.13
C LEU A 619 5.91 11.50 19.57
N VAL A 620 6.23 10.38 18.95
CA VAL A 620 5.66 9.07 19.28
C VAL A 620 6.74 8.26 19.98
N ALA A 621 6.61 8.13 21.29
CA ALA A 621 7.50 7.36 22.13
C ALA A 621 7.11 5.87 22.07
N PRO A 622 8.09 4.95 21.88
CA PRO A 622 7.79 3.52 21.90
C PRO A 622 7.43 3.04 23.31
N PRO A 623 6.80 1.87 23.46
CA PRO A 623 6.54 1.28 24.79
C PRO A 623 7.80 1.11 25.63
N LYS A 624 7.66 1.19 26.96
CA LYS A 624 8.74 0.94 27.94
C LYS A 624 9.92 1.92 27.78
N THR A 625 9.61 3.17 27.45
CA THR A 625 10.61 4.22 27.29
C THR A 625 10.65 5.09 28.54
N LYS A 626 11.85 5.35 29.06
CA LYS A 626 12.07 6.33 30.13
C LYS A 626 13.19 7.29 29.74
N VAL A 627 12.87 8.58 29.59
CA VAL A 627 13.80 9.65 29.24
C VAL A 627 13.41 10.90 30.03
N GLU A 628 14.38 11.51 30.71
CA GLU A 628 14.19 12.74 31.49
C GLU A 628 14.88 13.91 30.76
N GLY A 629 14.22 15.06 30.72
CA GLY A 629 14.77 16.28 30.12
C GLY A 629 14.91 16.24 28.59
N LEU A 630 14.12 15.41 27.90
CA LEU A 630 14.14 15.31 26.43
C LEU A 630 13.88 16.70 25.82
N GLU A 631 14.84 17.22 25.06
CA GLU A 631 14.74 18.49 24.35
C GLU A 631 14.75 18.26 22.83
N VAL A 632 13.64 18.59 22.17
CA VAL A 632 13.50 18.55 20.70
C VAL A 632 13.29 19.98 20.19
N THR A 633 13.93 20.35 19.08
CA THR A 633 13.77 21.68 18.49
C THR A 633 13.11 21.59 17.12
N VAL A 634 11.95 22.23 16.94
CA VAL A 634 11.27 22.37 15.65
C VAL A 634 11.65 23.72 15.04
N GLN A 635 12.30 23.70 13.88
CA GLN A 635 12.87 24.92 13.28
C GLN A 635 11.81 25.92 12.82
N MET A 636 10.68 25.45 12.27
CA MET A 636 9.61 26.30 11.78
C MET A 636 8.27 25.56 11.88
N ALA A 637 7.29 26.14 12.56
CA ALA A 637 5.94 25.58 12.64
C ALA A 637 4.91 26.66 12.98
N VAL A 638 3.64 26.37 12.76
CA VAL A 638 2.51 27.21 13.16
C VAL A 638 2.11 26.84 14.60
N PRO A 639 1.92 27.79 15.52
CA PRO A 639 1.45 27.47 16.86
C PRO A 639 -0.02 27.02 16.82
N ALA A 640 -0.35 26.01 17.64
CA ALA A 640 -1.71 25.51 17.82
C ALA A 640 -2.26 25.89 19.20
N PRO A 641 -3.59 26.08 19.35
CA PRO A 641 -4.20 26.17 20.66
C PRO A 641 -3.94 24.91 21.47
N TYR A 642 -3.10 25.02 22.49
CA TYR A 642 -2.71 23.88 23.33
C TYR A 642 -2.82 24.25 24.81
N TYR A 643 -3.77 23.62 25.48
CA TYR A 643 -3.94 23.72 26.92
C TYR A 643 -3.41 22.46 27.58
N LYS A 644 -2.56 22.62 28.60
CA LYS A 644 -2.07 21.51 29.43
C LYS A 644 -2.41 21.79 30.89
N SER A 645 -3.25 20.94 31.48
CA SER A 645 -3.69 21.07 32.87
C SER A 645 -2.49 21.11 33.83
N GLY A 646 -2.51 22.07 34.76
CA GLY A 646 -1.43 22.31 35.73
C GLY A 646 -0.18 23.02 35.17
N VAL A 647 -0.11 23.29 33.86
CA VAL A 647 1.02 23.97 33.22
C VAL A 647 0.60 25.29 32.59
N THR A 648 -0.47 25.29 31.79
CA THR A 648 -0.96 26.49 31.10
C THR A 648 -1.68 27.41 32.09
N THR A 649 -1.21 28.66 32.23
CA THR A 649 -1.89 29.65 33.08
C THR A 649 -3.10 30.26 32.37
N PRO A 650 -4.06 30.87 33.10
CA PRO A 650 -5.19 31.57 32.46
C PRO A 650 -4.75 32.69 31.50
N ALA A 651 -3.67 33.40 31.82
CA ALA A 651 -3.11 34.44 30.96
C ALA A 651 -2.55 33.84 29.66
N ASP A 652 -1.77 32.75 29.76
CA ASP A 652 -1.27 32.03 28.59
C ASP A 652 -2.42 31.53 27.72
N TRP A 653 -3.44 30.92 28.34
CA TRP A 653 -4.58 30.37 27.62
C TRP A 653 -5.36 31.44 26.83
N SER A 654 -5.52 32.64 27.40
CA SER A 654 -6.19 33.74 26.71
C SER A 654 -5.50 34.11 25.39
N LEU A 655 -4.18 33.92 25.30
CA LEU A 655 -3.41 34.10 24.06
C LEU A 655 -3.44 32.82 23.20
N LEU A 656 -3.09 31.66 23.78
CA LEU A 656 -2.95 30.39 23.07
C LEU A 656 -4.25 29.94 22.38
N ARG A 657 -5.42 30.17 22.97
CA ARG A 657 -6.72 29.81 22.35
C ARG A 657 -6.99 30.52 21.02
N THR A 658 -6.25 31.59 20.72
CA THR A 658 -6.36 32.38 19.49
C THR A 658 -5.34 32.00 18.41
N ALA A 659 -4.46 31.04 18.70
CA ALA A 659 -3.44 30.59 17.75
C ALA A 659 -4.07 30.10 16.42
N PRO A 660 -3.38 30.31 15.28
CA PRO A 660 -3.99 30.24 13.94
C PRO A 660 -4.24 28.82 13.44
N SER A 661 -3.64 27.78 14.04
CA SER A 661 -3.85 26.38 13.62
C SER A 661 -5.34 26.01 13.56
N PRO A 662 -5.76 25.19 12.57
CA PRO A 662 -7.13 24.69 12.50
C PRO A 662 -7.48 23.65 13.59
N TRP A 663 -6.47 23.11 14.29
CA TRP A 663 -6.65 22.09 15.33
C TRP A 663 -6.16 22.59 16.69
N ALA A 664 -6.88 22.20 17.74
CA ALA A 664 -6.56 22.47 19.13
C ALA A 664 -6.41 21.17 19.94
N GLU A 665 -5.57 21.20 20.97
CA GLU A 665 -5.42 20.11 21.94
C GLU A 665 -5.67 20.59 23.38
N LEU A 666 -6.50 19.86 24.10
CA LEU A 666 -6.76 20.05 25.53
C LEU A 666 -6.26 18.80 26.27
N GLU A 667 -5.11 18.91 26.93
CA GLU A 667 -4.46 17.83 27.65
C GLU A 667 -4.80 17.87 29.15
N PHE A 668 -5.49 16.82 29.61
CA PHE A 668 -5.90 16.63 31.01
C PHE A 668 -5.11 15.49 31.66
N GLU A 669 -5.51 15.02 32.85
CA GLU A 669 -4.73 14.03 33.60
C GLU A 669 -4.62 12.69 32.85
N ASN A 670 -5.75 12.20 32.32
CA ASN A 670 -5.89 10.88 31.72
C ASN A 670 -6.34 10.89 30.25
N ILE A 671 -6.68 12.04 29.68
CA ILE A 671 -7.21 12.15 28.32
C ILE A 671 -6.72 13.43 27.64
N ILE A 672 -6.56 13.37 26.32
CA ILE A 672 -6.30 14.53 25.45
C ILE A 672 -7.43 14.63 24.42
N LEU A 673 -8.09 15.79 24.39
CA LEU A 673 -9.12 16.09 23.40
C LEU A 673 -8.50 16.88 22.25
N THR A 674 -8.66 16.39 21.03
CA THR A 674 -8.24 17.07 19.80
C THR A 674 -9.49 17.45 19.00
N VAL A 675 -9.72 18.76 18.89
CA VAL A 675 -10.92 19.34 18.29
C VAL A 675 -10.55 20.46 17.32
N PRO A 676 -11.44 20.83 16.38
CA PRO A 676 -11.28 22.04 15.59
C PRO A 676 -11.09 23.28 16.48
N SER A 677 -10.15 24.15 16.13
CA SER A 677 -9.80 25.31 16.96
C SER A 677 -10.96 26.28 17.16
N ASP A 678 -11.94 26.32 16.26
CA ASP A 678 -13.09 27.21 16.38
C ASP A 678 -13.91 26.95 17.65
N VAL A 679 -14.00 25.71 18.13
CA VAL A 679 -14.80 25.40 19.34
C VAL A 679 -14.10 25.78 20.65
N VAL A 680 -12.77 25.93 20.65
CA VAL A 680 -12.02 26.32 21.86
C VAL A 680 -11.73 27.81 21.93
N ARG A 681 -11.87 28.55 20.82
CA ARG A 681 -11.62 30.00 20.79
C ARG A 681 -12.47 30.77 21.79
N SER A 682 -13.66 30.29 22.14
CA SER A 682 -14.56 30.88 23.15
C SER A 682 -14.49 30.20 24.52
N LEU A 683 -13.63 29.18 24.70
CA LEU A 683 -13.50 28.46 25.98
C LEU A 683 -12.65 29.28 26.94
N GLU A 684 -13.25 30.01 27.89
CA GLU A 684 -12.50 30.86 28.83
C GLU A 684 -11.96 30.09 30.04
N ARG A 685 -12.67 29.04 30.47
CA ARG A 685 -12.37 28.25 31.69
C ARG A 685 -12.04 26.79 31.39
N PRO A 686 -10.91 26.52 30.70
CA PRO A 686 -10.47 25.15 30.44
C PRO A 686 -10.10 24.39 31.72
N ASP A 687 -9.85 25.08 32.82
CA ASP A 687 -9.59 24.50 34.14
C ASP A 687 -10.83 23.80 34.73
N GLU A 688 -12.02 24.36 34.52
CA GLU A 688 -13.28 23.73 34.95
C GLU A 688 -13.61 22.51 34.08
N LEU A 689 -13.32 22.60 32.78
CA LEU A 689 -13.43 21.48 31.87
C LEU A 689 -12.45 20.35 32.22
N ALA A 690 -11.20 20.68 32.55
CA ALA A 690 -10.18 19.72 32.98
C ALA A 690 -10.64 18.96 34.23
N LYS A 691 -11.13 19.66 35.26
CA LYS A 691 -11.65 19.03 36.47
C LYS A 691 -12.78 18.02 36.18
N LEU A 692 -13.72 18.39 35.30
CA LEU A 692 -14.83 17.52 34.93
C LEU A 692 -14.33 16.28 34.16
N TRP A 693 -13.42 16.44 33.21
CA TRP A 693 -12.86 15.30 32.48
C TRP A 693 -11.96 14.40 33.35
N ASP A 694 -11.22 14.98 34.29
CA ASP A 694 -10.45 14.21 35.26
C ASP A 694 -11.39 13.37 36.15
N GLU A 695 -12.53 13.93 36.58
CA GLU A 695 -13.58 13.20 37.31
C GLU A 695 -14.19 12.07 36.48
N ILE A 696 -14.56 12.34 35.22
CA ILE A 696 -15.07 11.33 34.27
C ILE A 696 -14.08 10.17 34.14
N MET A 697 -12.81 10.47 33.84
CA MET A 697 -11.79 9.44 33.59
C MET A 697 -11.45 8.65 34.85
N ARG A 698 -11.49 9.27 36.03
CA ARG A 698 -11.33 8.58 37.31
C ARG A 698 -12.50 7.61 37.55
N SER A 699 -13.74 8.01 37.28
CA SER A 699 -14.90 7.12 37.33
C SER A 699 -14.82 5.97 36.31
N ILE A 700 -14.27 6.22 35.11
CA ILE A 700 -14.01 5.14 34.14
C ILE A 700 -13.04 4.10 34.70
N ALA A 701 -11.92 4.54 35.30
CA ALA A 701 -10.97 3.64 35.96
C ALA A 701 -11.58 2.93 37.17
N ASP A 702 -12.39 3.63 37.96
CA ASP A 702 -13.00 3.11 39.17
C ASP A 702 -13.95 1.95 38.84
N LEU A 703 -14.86 2.13 37.86
CA LEU A 703 -15.70 1.02 37.41
C LEU A 703 -14.87 -0.13 36.86
N ALA A 704 -13.81 0.14 36.11
CA ALA A 704 -12.90 -0.87 35.57
C ALA A 704 -12.02 -1.55 36.64
N ALA A 705 -12.11 -1.13 37.91
CA ALA A 705 -11.26 -1.54 39.02
C ALA A 705 -9.75 -1.40 38.72
N LYS A 706 -9.38 -0.28 38.08
CA LYS A 706 -8.00 0.06 37.72
C LYS A 706 -7.51 1.27 38.55
N PRO A 707 -6.19 1.50 38.64
CA PRO A 707 -5.67 2.74 39.19
C PRO A 707 -6.27 3.96 38.49
N HIS A 708 -6.61 4.98 39.29
CA HIS A 708 -7.21 6.23 38.78
C HIS A 708 -6.32 6.99 37.80
N LYS A 709 -5.00 6.83 37.90
CA LYS A 709 -4.05 7.36 36.93
C LYS A 709 -3.81 6.31 35.85
N PHE A 710 -4.10 6.66 34.61
CA PHE A 710 -3.92 5.77 33.49
C PHE A 710 -2.42 5.65 33.16
N PRO A 711 -1.94 4.46 32.77
CA PRO A 711 -0.54 4.25 32.38
C PRO A 711 -0.17 4.92 31.05
N ARG A 712 -1.17 5.34 30.27
CA ARG A 712 -1.06 6.15 29.06
C ARG A 712 -2.33 7.00 28.97
N LYS A 713 -2.23 8.28 28.60
CA LYS A 713 -3.43 9.09 28.38
C LYS A 713 -4.24 8.55 27.21
N GLU A 714 -5.56 8.52 27.32
CA GLU A 714 -6.45 8.31 26.17
C GLU A 714 -6.43 9.52 25.23
N ARG A 715 -6.81 9.32 23.97
CA ARG A 715 -6.92 10.40 22.98
C ARG A 715 -8.27 10.36 22.31
N PHE A 716 -8.86 11.53 22.10
CA PHE A 716 -10.15 11.68 21.43
C PHE A 716 -10.02 12.71 20.31
N VAL A 717 -10.39 12.36 19.08
CA VAL A 717 -10.24 13.20 17.90
C VAL A 717 -11.59 13.33 17.20
N THR A 718 -12.04 14.56 16.97
CA THR A 718 -13.25 14.82 16.17
C THR A 718 -12.89 15.23 14.76
N ASP A 719 -13.42 14.54 13.75
CA ASP A 719 -13.03 14.71 12.35
C ASP A 719 -14.25 14.86 11.44
N VAL A 720 -14.08 15.50 10.28
CA VAL A 720 -15.17 15.70 9.31
C VAL A 720 -15.74 14.39 8.77
N GLN A 721 -14.91 13.34 8.76
CA GLN A 721 -15.30 11.98 8.42
C GLN A 721 -14.35 10.99 9.08
N ILE A 722 -14.94 9.92 9.61
CA ILE A 722 -14.25 8.79 10.21
C ILE A 722 -14.50 7.52 9.40
N SER A 723 -13.73 6.48 9.69
CA SER A 723 -13.73 5.22 8.94
C SER A 723 -14.99 4.38 9.19
N HIS A 724 -15.57 4.45 10.39
CA HIS A 724 -16.71 3.61 10.79
C HIS A 724 -17.67 4.36 11.71
N GLY A 725 -18.97 4.16 11.51
CA GLY A 725 -20.02 4.61 12.43
C GLY A 725 -20.10 6.13 12.64
N TRP A 726 -20.69 6.51 13.77
CA TRP A 726 -20.72 7.90 14.27
C TRP A 726 -19.52 8.22 15.17
N MET A 727 -19.06 7.21 15.91
CA MET A 727 -17.82 7.22 16.66
C MET A 727 -17.25 5.79 16.63
N HIS A 728 -15.95 5.64 16.89
CA HIS A 728 -15.36 4.34 17.18
C HIS A 728 -14.19 4.45 18.14
N ALA A 729 -14.05 3.43 18.99
CA ALA A 729 -12.97 3.28 19.93
C ALA A 729 -11.63 3.05 19.24
N GLY A 730 -10.55 3.25 19.99
CA GLY A 730 -9.19 3.17 19.50
C GLY A 730 -8.23 4.08 20.26
N TYR A 731 -7.05 4.27 19.68
CA TYR A 731 -6.07 5.27 20.13
C TYR A 731 -5.58 6.04 18.91
N PRO A 732 -6.23 7.15 18.52
CA PRO A 732 -7.31 7.83 19.25
C PRO A 732 -8.70 7.17 19.09
N ILE A 733 -9.61 7.52 20.00
CA ILE A 733 -11.05 7.44 19.77
C ILE A 733 -11.40 8.49 18.71
N MET A 734 -12.16 8.08 17.68
CA MET A 734 -12.54 8.95 16.56
C MET A 734 -14.04 9.22 16.61
N ALA A 735 -14.45 10.47 16.36
CA ALA A 735 -15.85 10.88 16.29
C ALA A 735 -16.08 11.89 15.16
N HIS A 736 -17.32 12.05 14.71
CA HIS A 736 -17.66 13.14 13.77
C HIS A 736 -17.46 14.52 14.40
N LYS A 737 -17.07 15.49 13.58
CA LYS A 737 -16.81 16.89 13.92
C LYS A 737 -17.93 17.53 14.76
N ALA A 738 -19.19 17.15 14.51
CA ALA A 738 -20.34 17.68 15.22
C ALA A 738 -20.27 17.50 16.76
N THR A 739 -19.55 16.48 17.24
CA THR A 739 -19.36 16.19 18.67
C THR A 739 -18.37 17.14 19.35
N ALA A 740 -17.56 17.89 18.61
CA ALA A 740 -16.49 18.75 19.15
C ALA A 740 -17.01 19.75 20.20
N ALA A 741 -18.13 20.43 19.91
CA ALA A 741 -18.71 21.42 20.82
C ALA A 741 -19.28 20.79 22.12
N GLU A 742 -19.72 19.54 22.05
CA GLU A 742 -20.26 18.80 23.21
C GLU A 742 -19.14 18.42 24.18
N LEU A 743 -17.98 18.01 23.65
CA LEU A 743 -16.81 17.59 24.45
C LEU A 743 -16.18 18.73 25.26
N VAL A 744 -16.29 19.97 24.78
CA VAL A 744 -15.67 21.15 25.41
C VAL A 744 -16.64 22.01 26.22
N SER A 745 -17.91 21.62 26.32
CA SER A 745 -18.96 22.38 27.02
C SER A 745 -19.33 21.73 28.34
N THR A 746 -18.84 22.27 29.46
CA THR A 746 -19.19 21.80 30.81
C THR A 746 -20.71 21.84 31.06
N ALA A 747 -21.39 22.86 30.54
CA ALA A 747 -22.85 22.99 30.63
C ALA A 747 -23.58 21.88 29.85
N HIS A 748 -23.13 21.53 28.65
CA HIS A 748 -23.69 20.42 27.89
C HIS A 748 -23.49 19.09 28.63
N ILE A 749 -22.26 18.83 29.07
CA ILE A 749 -21.90 17.56 29.73
C ILE A 749 -22.73 17.35 30.99
N ARG A 750 -22.85 18.37 31.86
CA ARG A 750 -23.65 18.25 33.10
C ARG A 750 -25.16 18.21 32.83
N GLY A 751 -25.64 18.90 31.79
CA GLY A 751 -27.08 18.99 31.51
C GLY A 751 -27.66 17.83 30.70
N LYS A 752 -26.90 17.33 29.71
CA LYS A 752 -27.35 16.32 28.74
C LYS A 752 -26.55 15.02 28.78
N GLY A 753 -25.36 15.03 29.39
CA GLY A 753 -24.45 13.89 29.39
C GLY A 753 -23.68 13.71 28.07
N LEU A 754 -22.96 12.60 27.98
CA LEU A 754 -22.08 12.24 26.86
C LEU A 754 -22.17 10.74 26.54
N TRP A 755 -23.37 10.22 26.25
CA TRP A 755 -23.54 8.77 26.06
C TRP A 755 -22.55 8.15 25.05
N GLY A 756 -22.41 8.76 23.86
CA GLY A 756 -21.51 8.30 22.80
C GLY A 756 -20.03 8.34 23.19
N PRO A 757 -19.46 9.48 23.60
CA PRO A 757 -18.05 9.54 24.00
C PRO A 757 -17.70 8.59 25.15
N ILE A 758 -18.58 8.42 26.13
CA ILE A 758 -18.35 7.48 27.24
C ILE A 758 -18.49 6.02 26.77
N HIS A 759 -19.38 5.73 25.82
CA HIS A 759 -19.52 4.41 25.22
C HIS A 759 -18.21 3.94 24.55
N GLU A 760 -17.55 4.82 23.78
CA GLU A 760 -16.25 4.51 23.16
C GLU A 760 -15.14 4.34 24.20
N LEU A 761 -15.13 5.14 25.27
CA LEU A 761 -14.21 4.94 26.38
C LEU A 761 -14.47 3.62 27.12
N GLY A 762 -15.73 3.19 27.18
CA GLY A 762 -16.15 1.88 27.70
C GLY A 762 -15.62 0.72 26.86
N HIS A 763 -15.60 0.84 25.53
CA HIS A 763 -14.94 -0.14 24.65
C HIS A 763 -13.45 -0.31 25.00
N ASN A 764 -12.73 0.79 25.27
CA ASN A 764 -11.33 0.73 25.71
C ASN A 764 -11.16 0.04 27.09
N GLN A 765 -12.23 -0.17 27.87
CA GLN A 765 -12.21 -0.90 29.14
C GLN A 765 -12.66 -2.37 29.04
N GLN A 766 -13.25 -2.80 27.94
CA GLN A 766 -13.67 -4.19 27.75
C GLN A 766 -12.48 -5.15 27.80
N ARG A 767 -12.70 -6.37 28.34
CA ARG A 767 -11.67 -7.40 28.45
C ARG A 767 -12.18 -8.74 27.97
N GLY A 768 -11.41 -9.40 27.11
CA GLY A 768 -11.78 -10.70 26.54
C GLY A 768 -12.09 -11.81 27.55
N CYS A 769 -11.68 -11.68 28.82
CA CYS A 769 -11.97 -12.64 29.88
C CYS A 769 -13.43 -12.65 30.36
N TRP A 770 -14.20 -11.59 30.13
CA TRP A 770 -15.61 -11.48 30.51
C TRP A 770 -16.52 -11.04 29.34
N GLU A 771 -15.95 -10.86 28.14
CA GLU A 771 -16.71 -10.62 26.91
C GLU A 771 -17.15 -11.93 26.25
N PHE A 772 -18.40 -11.95 25.77
CA PHE A 772 -19.04 -13.06 25.07
C PHE A 772 -19.36 -12.63 23.62
N GLN A 773 -18.34 -12.63 22.76
CA GLN A 773 -18.50 -12.18 21.37
C GLN A 773 -19.37 -13.14 20.55
N PRO A 774 -20.24 -12.64 19.65
CA PRO A 774 -20.43 -11.23 19.29
C PRO A 774 -21.46 -10.48 20.18
N ASN A 775 -22.09 -11.17 21.13
CA ASN A 775 -23.24 -10.68 21.86
C ASN A 775 -22.96 -9.43 22.73
N THR A 776 -21.79 -9.39 23.38
CA THR A 776 -21.47 -8.32 24.35
C THR A 776 -20.65 -7.17 23.80
N THR A 777 -20.16 -7.26 22.55
CA THR A 777 -19.25 -6.26 21.95
C THR A 777 -19.79 -4.84 22.13
N GLU A 778 -21.06 -4.62 21.81
CA GLU A 778 -21.74 -3.32 21.93
C GLU A 778 -22.64 -3.21 23.18
N CYS A 779 -22.47 -4.12 24.14
CA CYS A 779 -23.30 -4.22 25.34
C CYS A 779 -22.56 -3.66 26.56
N THR A 780 -21.47 -4.32 26.97
CA THR A 780 -20.81 -4.07 28.25
C THR A 780 -20.09 -2.73 28.28
N CYS A 781 -19.67 -2.19 27.13
CA CYS A 781 -19.18 -0.81 27.01
C CYS A 781 -20.18 0.22 27.56
N ASN A 782 -21.50 -0.03 27.44
CA ASN A 782 -22.53 0.87 27.97
C ASN A 782 -22.63 0.86 29.50
N LEU A 783 -22.00 -0.09 30.21
CA LEU A 783 -21.93 -0.04 31.67
C LEU A 783 -21.26 1.25 32.13
N TRP A 784 -20.20 1.66 31.43
CA TRP A 784 -19.52 2.93 31.68
C TRP A 784 -20.41 4.13 31.35
N SER A 785 -21.15 4.08 30.24
CA SER A 785 -22.10 5.15 29.89
C SER A 785 -23.13 5.36 31.00
N VAL A 786 -23.77 4.30 31.49
CA VAL A 786 -24.73 4.42 32.60
C VAL A 786 -24.03 4.91 33.87
N TYR A 787 -22.90 4.30 34.24
CA TYR A 787 -22.17 4.62 35.47
C TYR A 787 -21.75 6.10 35.56
N VAL A 788 -21.13 6.64 34.50
CA VAL A 788 -20.68 8.03 34.48
C VAL A 788 -21.86 9.00 34.52
N HIS A 789 -22.98 8.68 33.85
CA HIS A 789 -24.15 9.55 33.90
C HIS A 789 -24.73 9.64 35.32
N GLU A 790 -24.78 8.52 36.04
CA GLU A 790 -25.29 8.49 37.41
C GLU A 790 -24.32 9.15 38.39
N GLU A 791 -23.07 8.71 38.41
CA GLU A 791 -22.13 9.06 39.49
C GLU A 791 -21.42 10.39 39.26
N VAL A 792 -21.23 10.83 38.01
CA VAL A 792 -20.49 12.06 37.69
C VAL A 792 -21.41 13.18 37.24
N PHE A 793 -22.38 12.87 36.36
CA PHE A 793 -23.28 13.90 35.83
C PHE A 793 -24.50 14.12 36.71
N GLY A 794 -24.82 13.20 37.63
CA GLY A 794 -26.04 13.25 38.44
C GLY A 794 -27.32 13.07 37.61
N ILE A 795 -27.21 12.41 36.45
CA ILE A 795 -28.32 12.13 35.55
C ILE A 795 -28.82 10.71 35.85
N GLU A 796 -30.07 10.60 36.30
CA GLU A 796 -30.74 9.32 36.50
C GLU A 796 -30.67 8.46 35.22
N ARG A 797 -30.32 7.17 35.34
CA ARG A 797 -30.17 6.24 34.19
C ARG A 797 -31.31 6.31 33.17
N GLY A 798 -32.55 6.44 33.62
CA GLY A 798 -33.73 6.44 32.77
C GLY A 798 -33.79 7.66 31.84
N LYS A 799 -33.05 8.71 32.18
CA LYS A 799 -32.90 9.96 31.43
C LYS A 799 -31.58 10.02 30.66
N ALA A 800 -30.60 9.17 30.99
CA ALA A 800 -29.29 9.14 30.34
C ALA A 800 -29.36 8.76 28.85
N HIS A 801 -30.31 7.88 28.48
CA HIS A 801 -30.57 7.54 27.08
C HIS A 801 -32.02 7.03 26.92
N PRO A 802 -32.72 7.30 25.80
CA PRO A 802 -34.11 6.85 25.61
C PRO A 802 -34.31 5.33 25.77
N ALA A 803 -33.29 4.54 25.41
CA ALA A 803 -33.33 3.08 25.58
C ALA A 803 -33.25 2.63 27.06
N MET A 804 -32.83 3.50 27.98
CA MET A 804 -32.70 3.21 29.41
C MET A 804 -33.97 3.52 30.21
N ALA A 805 -34.99 4.13 29.58
CA ALA A 805 -36.29 4.32 30.19
C ALA A 805 -36.87 2.97 30.68
N LEU A 806 -37.43 2.95 31.89
CA LEU A 806 -37.89 1.72 32.55
C LEU A 806 -38.87 0.91 31.70
N GLU A 807 -39.79 1.58 31.01
CA GLU A 807 -40.73 0.93 30.09
C GLU A 807 -40.03 0.21 28.93
N LYS A 808 -38.98 0.82 28.36
CA LYS A 808 -38.20 0.22 27.26
C LYS A 808 -37.38 -0.97 27.76
N ARG A 809 -36.81 -0.87 28.96
CA ARG A 809 -36.07 -1.94 29.63
C ARG A 809 -36.96 -3.17 29.89
N ASN A 810 -38.10 -2.96 30.55
CA ASN A 810 -39.07 -4.02 30.84
C ASN A 810 -39.67 -4.61 29.56
N GLY A 811 -39.99 -3.77 28.58
CA GLY A 811 -40.48 -4.21 27.27
C GLY A 811 -39.49 -5.14 26.56
N ARG A 812 -38.19 -4.80 26.54
CA ARG A 812 -37.15 -5.65 25.95
C ARG A 812 -37.02 -7.00 26.66
N ALA A 813 -37.00 -7.01 27.99
CA ALA A 813 -36.92 -8.24 28.77
C ALA A 813 -38.11 -9.17 28.47
N LYS A 814 -39.33 -8.61 28.44
CA LYS A 814 -40.55 -9.33 28.07
C LYS A 814 -40.48 -9.91 26.66
N THR A 815 -40.17 -9.09 25.64
CA THR A 815 -40.09 -9.55 24.25
C THR A 815 -39.03 -10.63 24.06
N TYR A 816 -37.87 -10.51 24.73
CA TYR A 816 -36.84 -11.54 24.67
C TYR A 816 -37.29 -12.86 25.30
N ALA A 817 -38.01 -12.79 26.43
CA ALA A 817 -38.58 -13.97 27.08
C ALA A 817 -39.65 -14.65 26.20
N GLU A 818 -40.57 -13.88 25.62
CA GLU A 818 -41.61 -14.37 24.68
C GLU A 818 -40.99 -14.97 23.40
N GLY A 819 -39.84 -14.44 22.97
CA GLY A 819 -39.05 -14.95 21.83
C GLY A 819 -38.30 -16.26 22.11
N GLY A 820 -38.47 -16.85 23.29
CA GLY A 820 -37.86 -18.13 23.68
C GLY A 820 -36.43 -18.03 24.20
N LYS A 821 -36.00 -16.85 24.68
CA LYS A 821 -34.74 -16.67 25.44
C LYS A 821 -33.49 -17.17 24.67
N LYS A 822 -33.47 -16.94 23.35
CA LYS A 822 -32.40 -17.45 22.46
C LYS A 822 -31.17 -16.54 22.49
N LEU A 823 -30.00 -17.07 22.86
CA LEU A 823 -28.75 -16.30 22.88
C LEU A 823 -28.40 -15.63 21.54
N ALA A 824 -28.83 -16.19 20.41
CA ALA A 824 -28.63 -15.56 19.10
C ALA A 824 -29.27 -14.16 18.99
N THR A 825 -30.30 -13.85 19.79
CA THR A 825 -30.96 -12.53 19.85
C THR A 825 -30.64 -11.75 21.12
N TRP A 826 -29.79 -12.29 22.00
CA TRP A 826 -29.28 -11.61 23.20
C TRP A 826 -28.10 -10.72 22.83
N SER A 827 -28.35 -9.50 22.34
CA SER A 827 -27.29 -8.58 21.91
C SER A 827 -27.57 -7.14 22.33
N MET A 828 -26.55 -6.29 22.33
CA MET A 828 -26.70 -4.83 22.53
C MET A 828 -27.55 -4.51 23.78
N TRP A 829 -28.70 -3.86 23.59
CA TRP A 829 -29.64 -3.42 24.63
C TRP A 829 -30.35 -4.57 25.36
N VAL A 830 -30.56 -5.71 24.70
CA VAL A 830 -31.16 -6.90 25.34
C VAL A 830 -30.14 -7.51 26.29
N ALA A 831 -28.90 -7.63 25.83
CA ALA A 831 -27.81 -8.11 26.67
C ALA A 831 -27.54 -7.18 27.85
N LEU A 832 -27.57 -5.86 27.62
CA LEU A 832 -27.33 -4.86 28.66
C LEU A 832 -28.35 -4.97 29.80
N GLU A 833 -29.59 -5.33 29.49
CA GLU A 833 -30.64 -5.49 30.50
C GLU A 833 -30.30 -6.56 31.55
N THR A 834 -29.65 -7.66 31.15
CA THR A 834 -29.15 -8.67 32.09
C THR A 834 -28.21 -8.04 33.13
N TYR A 835 -27.31 -7.17 32.71
CA TYR A 835 -26.39 -6.48 33.61
C TYR A 835 -27.08 -5.38 34.41
N MET A 836 -28.04 -4.66 33.82
CA MET A 836 -28.78 -3.62 34.53
C MET A 836 -29.66 -4.19 35.65
N GLN A 837 -30.23 -5.38 35.48
CA GLN A 837 -30.96 -6.06 36.56
C GLN A 837 -30.05 -6.51 37.70
N LEU A 838 -28.82 -6.92 37.40
CA LEU A 838 -27.80 -7.15 38.44
C LEU A 838 -27.44 -5.84 39.14
N GLN A 839 -27.29 -4.75 38.39
CA GLN A 839 -26.97 -3.45 38.95
C GLN A 839 -28.13 -2.95 39.84
N ASP A 840 -29.39 -3.08 39.41
CA ASP A 840 -30.58 -2.66 40.19
C ASP A 840 -30.63 -3.38 41.56
N LYS A 841 -30.16 -4.63 41.63
CA LYS A 841 -30.17 -5.45 42.84
C LYS A 841 -28.94 -5.24 43.74
N PHE A 842 -27.75 -5.13 43.15
CA PHE A 842 -26.48 -5.22 43.89
C PHE A 842 -25.63 -3.94 43.85
N GLY A 843 -26.01 -2.94 43.05
CA GLY A 843 -25.28 -1.70 42.88
C GLY A 843 -23.96 -1.85 42.13
N TRP A 844 -23.29 -0.71 41.92
CA TRP A 844 -22.03 -0.64 41.16
C TRP A 844 -20.83 -1.27 41.89
N ASP A 845 -20.84 -1.30 43.23
CA ASP A 845 -19.75 -1.92 44.01
C ASP A 845 -19.61 -3.42 43.73
N ALA A 846 -20.71 -4.11 43.44
CA ALA A 846 -20.66 -5.52 43.02
C ALA A 846 -19.90 -5.67 41.69
N PHE A 847 -20.16 -4.80 40.71
CA PHE A 847 -19.46 -4.81 39.42
C PHE A 847 -17.97 -4.53 39.59
N LYS A 848 -17.60 -3.52 40.39
CA LYS A 848 -16.20 -3.19 40.68
C LYS A 848 -15.47 -4.40 41.29
N LYS A 849 -16.07 -5.08 42.26
CA LYS A 849 -15.51 -6.29 42.89
C LYS A 849 -15.37 -7.44 41.89
N VAL A 850 -16.38 -7.66 41.04
CA VAL A 850 -16.32 -8.70 40.00
C VAL A 850 -15.20 -8.40 39.00
N PHE A 851 -15.13 -7.18 38.47
CA PHE A 851 -14.06 -6.80 37.53
C PHE A 851 -12.67 -6.87 38.18
N ALA A 852 -12.55 -6.50 39.46
CA ALA A 852 -11.33 -6.67 40.24
C ALA A 852 -10.89 -8.14 40.33
N ALA A 853 -11.83 -9.07 40.53
CA ALA A 853 -11.53 -10.50 40.64
C ALA A 853 -10.91 -11.08 39.36
N TYR A 854 -11.37 -10.62 38.19
CA TYR A 854 -10.88 -11.05 36.88
C TYR A 854 -9.45 -10.57 36.54
N PHE A 855 -8.81 -9.72 37.36
CA PHE A 855 -7.36 -9.53 37.27
C PHE A 855 -6.55 -10.71 37.81
N LYS A 856 -7.18 -11.59 38.60
CA LYS A 856 -6.53 -12.75 39.25
C LYS A 856 -7.01 -14.09 38.70
N ILE A 857 -8.15 -14.11 37.99
CA ILE A 857 -8.78 -15.32 37.48
C ILE A 857 -8.31 -15.62 36.05
N SER A 858 -7.95 -16.88 35.79
CA SER A 858 -7.78 -17.39 34.42
C SER A 858 -9.14 -17.70 33.81
N SER A 859 -9.45 -17.12 32.64
CA SER A 859 -10.75 -17.26 31.98
C SER A 859 -10.72 -18.30 30.84
N PRO A 860 -11.80 -19.09 30.65
CA PRO A 860 -11.98 -19.94 29.48
C PRO A 860 -11.92 -19.16 28.16
N LYS A 861 -11.62 -19.86 27.06
CA LYS A 861 -11.57 -19.25 25.73
C LYS A 861 -12.94 -19.21 25.05
N ASP A 862 -13.78 -20.21 25.28
CA ASP A 862 -15.12 -20.33 24.72
C ASP A 862 -16.18 -19.58 25.56
N ASN A 863 -17.25 -19.12 24.92
CA ASN A 863 -18.28 -18.33 25.59
C ASN A 863 -19.05 -19.12 26.66
N ASN A 864 -19.26 -20.42 26.49
CA ASN A 864 -19.99 -21.23 27.46
C ASN A 864 -19.24 -21.27 28.81
N GLY A 865 -17.95 -21.60 28.76
CA GLY A 865 -17.08 -21.57 29.94
C GLY A 865 -17.01 -20.19 30.58
N LYS A 866 -16.93 -19.12 29.78
CA LYS A 866 -16.89 -17.74 30.30
C LYS A 866 -18.20 -17.34 31.00
N MET A 867 -19.37 -17.70 30.44
CA MET A 867 -20.68 -17.41 31.04
C MET A 867 -20.84 -18.14 32.39
N ASN A 868 -20.44 -19.40 32.46
CA ASN A 868 -20.43 -20.17 33.71
C ASN A 868 -19.48 -19.56 34.74
N LEU A 869 -18.25 -19.19 34.34
CA LEU A 869 -17.30 -18.52 35.22
C LEU A 869 -17.83 -17.18 35.73
N TYR A 870 -18.49 -16.41 34.87
CA TYR A 870 -19.10 -15.13 35.25
C TYR A 870 -20.22 -15.34 36.27
N ALA A 871 -21.08 -16.33 36.06
CA ALA A 871 -22.14 -16.69 37.00
C ALA A 871 -21.58 -17.07 38.38
N VAL A 872 -20.52 -17.89 38.42
CA VAL A 872 -19.82 -18.24 39.66
C VAL A 872 -19.23 -17.01 40.33
N THR A 873 -18.44 -16.23 39.58
CA THR A 873 -17.69 -15.09 40.10
C THR A 873 -18.65 -14.04 40.67
N PHE A 874 -19.72 -13.71 39.95
CA PHE A 874 -20.70 -12.74 40.40
C PHE A 874 -21.47 -13.27 41.62
N SER A 875 -21.95 -14.51 41.58
CA SER A 875 -22.70 -15.12 42.70
C SER A 875 -21.88 -15.16 44.00
N GLN A 876 -20.61 -15.54 43.91
CA GLN A 876 -19.70 -15.54 45.06
C GLN A 876 -19.41 -14.13 45.57
N THR A 877 -19.33 -13.14 44.69
CA THR A 877 -19.08 -11.75 45.06
C THR A 877 -20.24 -11.13 45.82
N VAL A 878 -21.48 -11.50 45.48
CA VAL A 878 -22.70 -10.98 46.11
C VAL A 878 -23.30 -11.93 47.14
N GLU A 879 -22.62 -13.04 47.43
CA GLU A 879 -23.02 -14.08 48.39
C GLU A 879 -24.45 -14.62 48.14
N MET A 880 -24.85 -14.70 46.87
CA MET A 880 -26.18 -15.19 46.46
C MET A 880 -26.08 -16.00 45.18
N ASN A 881 -26.77 -17.14 45.11
CA ASN A 881 -26.78 -18.01 43.94
C ASN A 881 -27.63 -17.39 42.81
N LEU A 882 -26.96 -16.95 41.74
CA LEU A 882 -27.58 -16.32 40.57
C LEU A 882 -27.83 -17.29 39.42
N SER A 883 -27.65 -18.60 39.62
CA SER A 883 -27.79 -19.60 38.55
C SER A 883 -29.16 -19.55 37.88
N ALA A 884 -30.23 -19.46 38.68
CA ALA A 884 -31.61 -19.37 38.19
C ALA A 884 -31.86 -18.11 37.33
N PHE A 885 -31.28 -16.98 37.75
CA PHE A 885 -31.34 -15.72 37.02
C PHE A 885 -30.68 -15.82 35.64
N PHE A 886 -29.44 -16.30 35.57
CA PHE A 886 -28.73 -16.44 34.29
C PHE A 886 -29.41 -17.47 33.37
N LYS A 887 -29.93 -18.58 33.92
CA LYS A 887 -30.74 -19.54 33.14
C LYS A 887 -31.99 -18.90 32.54
N SER A 888 -32.64 -18.01 33.28
CA SER A 888 -33.83 -17.29 32.80
C SER A 888 -33.54 -16.28 31.68
N TRP A 889 -32.28 -15.88 31.53
CA TRP A 889 -31.77 -15.14 30.37
C TRP A 889 -31.29 -16.05 29.21
N GLY A 890 -31.40 -17.36 29.35
CA GLY A 890 -31.00 -18.34 28.33
C GLY A 890 -29.51 -18.71 28.35
N TRP A 891 -28.77 -18.37 29.41
CA TRP A 891 -27.37 -18.76 29.52
C TRP A 891 -27.24 -20.26 29.80
N PRO A 892 -26.29 -20.97 29.16
CA PRO A 892 -26.04 -22.40 29.35
C PRO A 892 -25.31 -22.68 30.68
N ILE A 893 -25.99 -22.47 31.81
CA ILE A 893 -25.41 -22.75 33.13
C ILE A 893 -25.38 -24.26 33.38
N ASP A 894 -24.17 -24.80 33.54
CA ASP A 894 -23.90 -26.22 33.73
C ASP A 894 -24.29 -26.68 35.15
N ALA A 895 -24.63 -27.97 35.29
CA ALA A 895 -24.96 -28.56 36.59
C ALA A 895 -23.82 -28.42 37.61
N ALA A 896 -22.56 -28.50 37.17
CA ALA A 896 -21.40 -28.29 38.03
C ALA A 896 -21.31 -26.86 38.59
N THR A 897 -21.77 -25.85 37.82
CA THR A 897 -21.87 -24.46 38.29
C THR A 897 -22.94 -24.33 39.36
N GLU A 898 -24.09 -24.97 39.18
CA GLU A 898 -25.18 -24.96 40.17
C GLU A 898 -24.79 -25.66 41.47
N GLU A 899 -24.15 -26.82 41.37
CA GLU A 899 -23.64 -27.57 42.52
C GLU A 899 -22.64 -26.72 43.32
N LYS A 900 -21.72 -26.05 42.61
CA LYS A 900 -20.73 -25.16 43.22
C LYS A 900 -21.38 -23.98 43.97
N LEU A 901 -22.52 -23.50 43.50
CA LEU A 901 -23.24 -22.36 44.08
C LEU A 901 -24.36 -22.77 45.05
N SER A 902 -24.60 -24.07 45.25
CA SER A 902 -25.71 -24.61 46.04
C SER A 902 -25.70 -24.23 47.53
N THR A 903 -24.53 -23.86 48.05
CA THR A 903 -24.36 -23.43 49.44
C THR A 903 -24.77 -21.98 49.68
N LEU A 904 -24.97 -21.18 48.62
CA LEU A 904 -25.40 -19.79 48.70
C LEU A 904 -26.94 -19.69 48.66
N PRO A 905 -27.55 -18.69 49.31
CA PRO A 905 -28.99 -18.45 49.21
C PRO A 905 -29.40 -18.18 47.75
N THR A 906 -30.54 -18.72 47.30
CA THR A 906 -31.01 -18.54 45.92
C THR A 906 -31.72 -17.20 45.73
N TRP A 907 -31.44 -16.51 44.61
CA TRP A 907 -32.22 -15.33 44.23
C TRP A 907 -33.56 -15.73 43.59
N SER A 908 -34.54 -16.10 44.41
CA SER A 908 -35.81 -16.68 43.95
C SER A 908 -36.81 -15.68 43.36
N ASP A 909 -36.67 -14.38 43.64
CA ASP A 909 -37.58 -13.32 43.21
C ASP A 909 -36.96 -12.43 42.11
N HIS A 910 -36.02 -12.98 41.33
CA HIS A 910 -35.33 -12.21 40.30
C HIS A 910 -36.29 -11.68 39.21
N PRO A 911 -36.01 -10.55 38.55
CA PRO A 911 -36.97 -9.89 37.65
C PRO A 911 -37.48 -10.77 36.51
N MET A 912 -36.69 -11.72 36.02
CA MET A 912 -37.10 -12.63 34.95
C MET A 912 -38.11 -13.73 35.36
N VAL A 913 -38.38 -13.96 36.66
CA VAL A 913 -39.34 -15.00 37.10
C VAL A 913 -40.76 -14.70 36.60
N GLN A 914 -41.11 -13.41 36.45
CA GLN A 914 -42.42 -13.01 35.93
C GLN A 914 -42.65 -13.39 34.46
N TYR A 915 -41.60 -13.80 33.74
CA TYR A 915 -41.64 -14.32 32.37
C TYR A 915 -41.22 -15.80 32.30
N GLY A 916 -41.23 -16.47 33.46
CA GLY A 916 -40.79 -17.84 33.71
C GLY A 916 -41.58 -18.88 32.95
#